data_AF-A0A5S9XS28-F1
#
_entry.id   AF-A0A5S9XS28-F1
#
_cell.length_a   1.000
_cell.length_b   1.000
_cell.length_c   1.000
_cell.angle_alpha   90.00
_cell.angle_beta   90.00
_cell.angle_gamma   90.00
#
_symmetry.space_group_name_H-M   'P 1'
#
loop_
_entity.id
_entity.type
_entity.pdbx_description
1 polymer ?
#
loop_
_entity_poly.entity_id
_entity_poly.type
_entity_poly.pdbx_seq_one_letter_code
_entity_poly.pdbx_strand_id
1 'polypeptide(L)'
;MLEYRCSSVDWKPSPVVALANSSDDSQVAAAREDGSLEIWLVSPGAVGWHCQLTIHGDPNSRISSLAWCCSPSIGLPSGRLFSSSIDGSISEWDLFDLKQKIVLESIGISIWQMALAPISGFSSDVEGIENGYLSEKSNDEEESGSEEDGSDSDEFHEKSEEEIDRLLAAACDDGCVRLYRISNLEKLTYYRSLPRVSGRALSVTWSPDAKRIFSGSSDGLIRCWDATSCHEVYRITAGLGGLGSSSEICVWSLLSLRCSVLVSGDSTGTVQFWDSEHGTLLEAHSNHKGDVNTLAAAPSHNRVFSAGADGQVILYKLSGSTNGSQDLKPSSSQKWDYIGYVKAHTHDIRALTVAVPISREDPFPDDILPDKASRKHRKKGKPVDFTYHKWAHLGVPMLISAGDDAKLFAYSIQEFTKFSPHDICPAPQRVPMRMVHNSMFNKTSLLLVQGISTLDILRLNISSDSSGRASTKSLVRVKSRDARKIICSAISNTGSLFAYSDQIGPSLFELKKNDFTKCPWSVSRRRLPELPFAHSMIFSSDCSRLIIAGHDRRIYTIDISSLELVYAFTPSREEHEGEAPTPKEPPITKLFTSSDGQWLAAINCFGDIYVFNLETQRQHWFISRLDGASVTAAGFHPWNNNALVISTSSNQVFAFDVEARQLGKWSLLNTYVLPKRYQEFPGEVLGLSFSPSPNSSSVIVYSSRAKCLIDFGKPVEEDEEYDLPNGNLSKTLEGKLVNLGLKKGKGTNRKRRLDEYQLEGKSNERKNFEILPSNHPVLFMGHLSKNSILVIEKPWIDVVKSLDNQPVDRHIFGT
;
A
#
# COMPACT_ATOMS: atom_id res chain seq x y z
N MET A 1 -5.14 -18.70 -25.78
CA MET A 1 -5.95 -18.94 -24.56
C MET A 1 -7.18 -18.05 -24.67
N LEU A 2 -8.40 -18.61 -24.62
CA LEU A 2 -9.64 -17.85 -24.64
C LEU A 2 -9.88 -17.16 -23.29
N GLU A 3 -10.35 -15.93 -23.33
CA GLU A 3 -10.68 -15.14 -22.15
C GLU A 3 -12.18 -14.98 -22.02
N TYR A 4 -12.73 -15.41 -20.89
CA TYR A 4 -14.11 -15.12 -20.52
C TYR A 4 -14.13 -13.97 -19.53
N ARG A 5 -14.73 -12.85 -19.91
CA ARG A 5 -14.79 -11.63 -19.09
C ARG A 5 -16.13 -11.50 -18.39
N CYS A 6 -16.10 -11.12 -17.11
CA CYS A 6 -17.28 -10.91 -16.28
C CYS A 6 -17.14 -9.59 -15.51
N SER A 7 -18.18 -8.75 -15.56
CA SER A 7 -18.21 -7.46 -14.86
C SER A 7 -19.43 -7.28 -13.95
N SER A 8 -20.22 -8.34 -13.75
CA SER A 8 -21.47 -8.31 -12.98
C SER A 8 -21.30 -8.39 -11.46
N VAL A 9 -20.05 -8.44 -10.96
CA VAL A 9 -19.79 -8.51 -9.53
C VAL A 9 -19.82 -7.09 -8.93
N ASP A 10 -20.55 -6.95 -7.83
CA ASP A 10 -20.61 -5.70 -7.07
C ASP A 10 -19.27 -5.45 -6.36
N TRP A 11 -18.82 -4.20 -6.40
CA TRP A 11 -17.57 -3.75 -5.80
C TRP A 11 -17.75 -2.29 -5.43
N LYS A 12 -17.74 -2.03 -4.12
CA LYS A 12 -17.93 -0.71 -3.53
C LYS A 12 -16.89 -0.52 -2.43
N PRO A 13 -15.75 0.12 -2.74
CA PRO A 13 -14.72 0.43 -1.75
C PRO A 13 -15.15 1.60 -0.86
N SER A 14 -14.58 1.66 0.35
CA SER A 14 -14.80 2.75 1.30
C SER A 14 -13.80 3.89 1.11
N PRO A 15 -14.25 5.15 1.25
CA PRO A 15 -13.41 6.35 1.26
C PRO A 15 -12.20 6.25 2.18
N VAL A 16 -11.12 6.96 1.82
CA VAL A 16 -9.99 7.20 2.71
C VAL A 16 -10.20 8.52 3.42
N VAL A 17 -10.24 8.48 4.75
CA VAL A 17 -10.59 9.63 5.59
C VAL A 17 -9.38 10.37 6.15
N ALA A 18 -8.28 9.65 6.39
CA ALA A 18 -7.05 10.22 6.92
C ALA A 18 -5.82 9.48 6.39
N LEU A 19 -4.73 10.22 6.22
CA LEU A 19 -3.40 9.71 5.88
C LEU A 19 -2.39 10.18 6.93
N ALA A 20 -1.40 9.35 7.22
CA ALA A 20 -0.21 9.73 7.97
C ALA A 20 1.00 8.98 7.42
N ASN A 21 2.19 9.58 7.49
CA ASN A 21 3.47 8.94 7.16
C ASN A 21 4.19 8.51 8.44
N SER A 22 4.96 7.44 8.36
CA SER A 22 5.76 6.94 9.47
C SER A 22 6.84 7.93 9.85
N SER A 23 7.41 7.77 11.04
CA SER A 23 8.44 8.68 11.54
C SER A 23 9.72 8.75 10.71
N ASP A 24 10.00 7.70 9.94
CA ASP A 24 11.11 7.59 8.99
C ASP A 24 10.69 7.90 7.54
N ASP A 25 9.46 8.39 7.35
CA ASP A 25 8.81 8.69 6.08
C ASP A 25 8.67 7.50 5.11
N SER A 26 9.00 6.26 5.51
CA SER A 26 9.04 5.11 4.59
C SER A 26 7.67 4.45 4.34
N GLN A 27 6.72 4.64 5.25
CA GLN A 27 5.40 4.02 5.22
C GLN A 27 4.29 5.05 5.26
N VAL A 28 3.14 4.70 4.68
CA VAL A 28 1.92 5.51 4.68
C VAL A 28 0.78 4.70 5.25
N ALA A 29 0.20 5.20 6.34
CA ALA A 29 -1.01 4.70 6.94
C ALA A 29 -2.21 5.38 6.29
N ALA A 30 -3.20 4.59 5.86
CA ALA A 30 -4.44 5.06 5.29
C ALA A 30 -5.63 4.51 6.07
N ALA A 31 -6.35 5.38 6.77
CA ALA A 31 -7.57 5.03 7.47
C ALA A 31 -8.77 5.17 6.53
N ARG A 32 -9.66 4.18 6.54
CA ARG A 32 -10.88 4.17 5.75
C ARG A 32 -12.11 4.41 6.61
N GLU A 33 -13.18 4.87 5.96
CA GLU A 33 -14.46 5.16 6.61
C GLU A 33 -15.11 3.93 7.27
N ASP A 34 -14.79 2.72 6.80
CA ASP A 34 -15.28 1.45 7.36
C ASP A 34 -14.49 0.96 8.58
N GLY A 35 -13.68 1.84 9.18
CA GLY A 35 -12.84 1.57 10.34
C GLY A 35 -11.60 0.71 10.05
N SER A 36 -11.29 0.39 8.79
CA SER A 36 -10.04 -0.30 8.47
C SER A 36 -8.85 0.65 8.37
N LEU A 37 -7.68 0.12 8.67
CA LEU A 37 -6.40 0.79 8.51
C LEU A 37 -5.51 -0.03 7.57
N GLU A 38 -4.94 0.63 6.56
CA GLU A 38 -4.00 0.02 5.62
C GLU A 38 -2.61 0.64 5.79
N ILE A 39 -1.55 -0.19 5.74
CA ILE A 39 -0.16 0.27 5.74
C ILE A 39 0.46 0.00 4.37
N TRP A 40 0.87 1.07 3.72
CA TRP A 40 1.44 1.10 2.38
C TRP A 40 2.93 1.43 2.44
N LEU A 41 3.75 0.71 1.68
CA LEU A 41 5.19 0.97 1.55
C LEU A 41 5.72 0.55 0.19
N VAL A 42 6.95 0.91 -0.12
CA VAL A 42 7.69 0.35 -1.27
C VAL A 42 8.74 -0.62 -0.72
N SER A 43 8.71 -1.87 -1.17
CA SER A 43 9.68 -2.88 -0.69
C SER A 43 11.10 -2.58 -1.20
N PRO A 44 12.15 -2.98 -0.48
CA PRO A 44 13.52 -2.88 -0.97
C PRO A 44 13.66 -3.52 -2.37
N GLY A 45 14.35 -2.84 -3.28
CA GLY A 45 14.51 -3.28 -4.68
C GLY A 45 13.24 -3.23 -5.53
N ALA A 46 12.09 -2.84 -4.98
CA ALA A 46 10.84 -2.65 -5.71
C ALA A 46 10.67 -1.20 -6.14
N VAL A 47 9.88 -0.98 -7.20
CA VAL A 47 9.49 0.37 -7.65
C VAL A 47 7.99 0.63 -7.41
N GLY A 48 7.24 -0.39 -7.00
CA GLY A 48 5.80 -0.34 -6.77
C GLY A 48 5.43 -0.20 -5.30
N TRP A 49 4.40 0.61 -5.03
CA TRP A 49 3.73 0.61 -3.73
C TRP A 49 2.97 -0.69 -3.51
N HIS A 50 3.06 -1.21 -2.29
CA HIS A 50 2.42 -2.43 -1.83
C HIS A 50 1.66 -2.16 -0.54
N CYS A 51 0.44 -2.69 -0.44
CA CYS A 51 -0.32 -2.72 0.82
C CYS A 51 0.15 -3.91 1.65
N GLN A 52 1.06 -3.68 2.59
CA GLN A 52 1.63 -4.74 3.42
C GLN A 52 0.62 -5.25 4.44
N LEU A 53 -0.03 -4.34 5.16
CA LEU A 53 -0.94 -4.68 6.26
C LEU A 53 -2.32 -4.10 6.02
N THR A 54 -3.34 -4.87 6.40
CA THR A 54 -4.71 -4.40 6.53
C THR A 54 -5.23 -4.83 7.89
N ILE A 55 -5.51 -3.85 8.75
CA ILE A 55 -6.01 -4.06 10.10
C ILE A 55 -7.50 -3.72 10.12
N HIS A 56 -8.32 -4.66 10.58
CA HIS A 56 -9.76 -4.46 10.69
C HIS A 56 -10.11 -3.91 12.07
N GLY A 57 -10.29 -2.59 12.16
CA GLY A 57 -10.76 -1.92 13.37
C GLY A 57 -12.27 -2.08 13.61
N ASP A 58 -12.78 -1.35 14.60
CA ASP A 58 -14.22 -1.31 14.91
C ASP A 58 -15.00 -0.66 13.75
N PRO A 59 -15.95 -1.37 13.11
CA PRO A 59 -16.76 -0.81 12.02
C PRO A 59 -17.70 0.31 12.48
N ASN A 60 -17.94 0.47 13.79
CA ASN A 60 -18.72 1.58 14.34
C ASN A 60 -17.86 2.83 14.60
N SER A 61 -16.54 2.65 14.72
CA SER A 61 -15.61 3.76 14.83
C SER A 61 -15.59 4.56 13.53
N ARG A 62 -15.59 5.88 13.65
CA ARG A 62 -15.47 6.82 12.53
C ARG A 62 -14.20 7.63 12.72
N ILE A 63 -13.12 7.15 12.11
CA ILE A 63 -11.80 7.77 12.22
C ILE A 63 -11.85 9.16 11.56
N SER A 64 -11.32 10.17 12.25
CA SER A 64 -11.23 11.55 11.77
C SER A 64 -9.80 11.97 11.46
N SER A 65 -8.82 11.55 12.25
CA SER A 65 -7.42 11.94 12.08
C SER A 65 -6.45 10.85 12.53
N LEU A 66 -5.31 10.78 11.86
CA LEU A 66 -4.18 9.89 12.18
C LEU A 66 -2.98 10.72 12.67
N ALA A 67 -2.22 10.17 13.62
CA ALA A 67 -0.97 10.76 14.08
C ALA A 67 0.07 9.66 14.37
N TRP A 68 1.27 9.82 13.83
CA TRP A 68 2.37 8.86 14.00
C TRP A 68 3.44 9.42 14.92
N CYS A 69 3.63 8.78 16.07
CA CYS A 69 4.57 9.20 17.11
C CYS A 69 5.84 8.37 17.04
N CYS A 70 6.97 9.00 16.71
CA CYS A 70 8.29 8.38 16.89
C CYS A 70 8.55 8.18 18.40
N SER A 71 9.02 7.00 18.80
CA SER A 71 9.54 6.77 20.15
C SER A 71 11.01 6.36 20.01
N PRO A 72 11.96 7.22 20.42
CA PRO A 72 13.39 6.94 20.25
C PRO A 72 13.88 5.79 21.16
N SER A 73 13.15 5.43 22.20
CA SER A 73 13.60 4.48 23.24
C SER A 73 13.20 3.01 23.00
N ILE A 74 12.26 2.73 22.08
CA ILE A 74 11.68 1.37 21.95
C ILE A 74 12.30 0.56 20.79
N GLY A 75 13.18 1.15 19.98
CA GLY A 75 13.76 0.43 18.83
C GLY A 75 12.71 -0.02 17.80
N LEU A 76 11.49 0.54 17.86
CA LEU A 76 10.41 0.37 16.89
C LEU A 76 10.67 1.38 15.75
N PRO A 77 11.27 0.97 14.61
CA PRO A 77 11.72 1.91 13.58
C PRO A 77 10.60 2.75 12.98
N SER A 78 9.35 2.26 13.01
CA SER A 78 8.18 2.90 12.41
C SER A 78 7.35 3.76 13.38
N GLY A 79 7.67 3.77 14.68
CA GLY A 79 6.91 4.52 15.69
C GLY A 79 5.52 3.95 16.02
N ARG A 80 4.79 4.64 16.90
CA ARG A 80 3.43 4.30 17.38
C ARG A 80 2.37 5.06 16.59
N LEU A 81 1.33 4.38 16.13
CA LEU A 81 0.29 4.98 15.31
C LEU A 81 -1.01 5.15 16.11
N PHE A 82 -1.53 6.38 16.12
CA PHE A 82 -2.78 6.73 16.77
C PHE A 82 -3.83 7.18 15.76
N SER A 83 -5.10 6.87 16.05
CA SER A 83 -6.25 7.43 15.37
C SER A 83 -7.20 8.06 16.37
N SER A 84 -7.77 9.21 16.02
CA SER A 84 -8.93 9.76 16.72
C SER A 84 -10.21 9.44 15.97
N SER A 85 -11.30 9.43 16.71
CA SER A 85 -12.63 9.18 16.17
C SER A 85 -13.58 10.35 16.43
N ILE A 86 -14.65 10.41 15.65
CA ILE A 86 -15.70 11.44 15.76
C ILE A 86 -16.49 11.35 17.09
N ASP A 87 -16.38 10.25 17.83
CA ASP A 87 -16.95 10.10 19.17
C ASP A 87 -16.02 10.62 20.28
N GLY A 88 -14.82 11.09 19.91
CA GLY A 88 -13.80 11.58 20.83
C GLY A 88 -12.87 10.53 21.41
N SER A 89 -13.02 9.27 21.04
CA SER A 89 -12.07 8.23 21.43
C SER A 89 -10.75 8.36 20.68
N ILE A 90 -9.66 7.89 21.30
CA ILE A 90 -8.35 7.74 20.66
C ILE A 90 -7.93 6.27 20.76
N SER A 91 -7.54 5.70 19.64
CA SER A 91 -7.05 4.33 19.54
C SER A 91 -5.59 4.31 19.11
N GLU A 92 -4.84 3.35 19.63
CA GLU A 92 -3.52 2.96 19.17
C GLU A 92 -3.63 1.71 18.29
N TRP A 93 -2.85 1.66 17.21
CA TRP A 93 -2.83 0.54 16.28
C TRP A 93 -1.57 -0.29 16.48
N ASP A 94 -1.78 -1.53 16.93
CA ASP A 94 -0.73 -2.53 17.03
C ASP A 94 -0.54 -3.18 15.65
N LEU A 95 0.54 -2.79 14.97
CA LEU A 95 0.88 -3.29 13.64
C LEU A 95 1.42 -4.72 13.67
N PHE A 96 1.90 -5.19 14.83
CA PHE A 96 2.41 -6.55 15.00
C PHE A 96 1.27 -7.53 15.23
N ASP A 97 0.35 -7.21 16.15
CA ASP A 97 -0.81 -8.06 16.47
C ASP A 97 -2.01 -7.85 15.55
N LEU A 98 -1.96 -6.84 14.67
CA LEU A 98 -3.06 -6.44 13.80
C LEU A 98 -4.33 -6.10 14.58
N LYS A 99 -4.19 -5.27 15.62
CA LYS A 99 -5.28 -4.89 16.52
C LYS A 99 -5.39 -3.38 16.71
N GLN A 100 -6.62 -2.93 16.89
CA GLN A 100 -6.94 -1.60 17.38
C GLN A 100 -7.15 -1.67 18.89
N LYS A 101 -6.41 -0.87 19.66
CA LYS A 101 -6.51 -0.75 21.12
C LYS A 101 -7.00 0.64 21.47
N ILE A 102 -8.16 0.76 22.10
CA ILE A 102 -8.66 2.05 22.57
C ILE A 102 -7.79 2.48 23.77
N VAL A 103 -7.12 3.63 23.65
CA VAL A 103 -6.23 4.20 24.68
C VAL A 103 -6.86 5.40 25.39
N LEU A 104 -7.87 6.02 24.77
CA LEU A 104 -8.76 7.01 25.38
C LEU A 104 -10.20 6.64 25.02
N GLU A 105 -11.03 6.43 26.03
CA GLU A 105 -12.46 6.17 25.84
C GLU A 105 -13.19 7.38 25.26
N SER A 106 -14.37 7.16 24.68
CA SER A 106 -15.18 8.24 24.11
C SER A 106 -15.49 9.30 25.18
N ILE A 107 -15.09 10.54 24.89
CA ILE A 107 -15.45 11.72 25.68
C ILE A 107 -16.77 12.37 25.24
N GLY A 108 -17.45 11.79 24.24
CA GLY A 108 -18.69 12.31 23.68
C GLY A 108 -18.54 13.61 22.88
N ILE A 109 -17.31 13.97 22.50
CA ILE A 109 -16.97 15.20 21.77
C ILE A 109 -16.08 14.82 20.58
N SER A 110 -16.47 15.21 19.37
CA SER A 110 -15.69 14.88 18.17
C SER A 110 -14.30 15.50 18.22
N ILE A 111 -13.29 14.69 17.90
CA ILE A 111 -11.95 15.18 17.60
C ILE A 111 -11.85 15.31 16.08
N TRP A 112 -11.53 16.48 15.56
CA TRP A 112 -11.45 16.75 14.12
C TRP A 112 -10.05 16.52 13.56
N GLN A 113 -9.02 17.01 14.25
CA GLN A 113 -7.64 16.85 13.85
C GLN A 113 -6.74 16.65 15.07
N MET A 114 -5.71 15.81 14.91
CA MET A 114 -4.62 15.67 15.86
C MET A 114 -3.30 16.16 15.25
N ALA A 115 -2.42 16.71 16.09
CA ALA A 115 -1.07 17.08 15.71
C ALA A 115 -0.08 16.80 16.85
N LEU A 116 1.06 16.19 16.51
CA LEU A 116 2.14 15.90 17.45
C LEU A 116 3.10 17.08 17.54
N ALA A 117 3.57 17.37 18.75
CA ALA A 117 4.65 18.31 18.97
C ALA A 117 5.94 17.78 18.33
N PRO A 118 6.68 18.62 17.59
CA PRO A 118 8.00 18.24 17.09
C PRO A 118 8.97 18.04 18.27
N ILE A 119 10.00 17.24 18.07
CA ILE A 119 11.06 17.05 19.07
C ILE A 119 11.90 18.33 19.11
N SER A 120 11.85 19.07 20.21
CA SER A 120 12.77 20.19 20.46
C SER A 120 14.03 19.66 21.14
N GLY A 121 15.16 19.62 20.41
CA GLY A 121 16.48 19.38 21.01
C GLY A 121 17.34 18.35 20.28
N PHE A 122 18.03 18.78 19.22
CA PHE A 122 19.48 18.65 19.07
C PHE A 122 19.89 19.82 18.16
N SER A 123 20.68 20.76 18.70
CA SER A 123 21.51 21.62 17.85
C SER A 123 22.39 20.69 17.03
N SER A 124 22.23 20.68 15.72
CA SER A 124 23.09 19.93 14.81
C SER A 124 24.45 20.63 14.70
N ASP A 125 25.24 20.61 15.77
CA ASP A 125 26.69 20.69 15.64
C ASP A 125 27.16 19.26 15.33
N VAL A 126 27.00 18.88 14.06
CA VAL A 126 27.66 17.70 13.51
C VAL A 126 29.11 18.10 13.25
N GLU A 127 29.95 18.03 14.29
CA GLU A 127 31.37 17.79 14.04
C GLU A 127 31.47 16.42 13.36
N GLY A 128 32.06 16.43 12.16
CA GLY A 128 32.18 15.26 11.31
C GLY A 128 32.88 14.13 12.04
N ILE A 129 32.23 12.97 12.08
CA ILE A 129 32.89 11.69 12.30
C ILE A 129 33.75 11.44 11.06
N GLU A 130 35.00 11.88 11.09
CA GLU A 130 36.01 11.44 10.14
C GLU A 130 36.56 10.08 10.56
N ASN A 131 36.53 9.17 9.60
CA ASN A 131 36.98 7.80 9.68
C ASN A 131 38.48 7.72 10.01
N GLY A 132 38.83 6.78 10.88
CA GLY A 132 40.21 6.43 11.18
C GLY A 132 40.97 5.98 9.94
N TYR A 133 42.11 6.61 9.71
CA TYR A 133 43.23 6.04 8.94
C TYR A 133 44.54 6.30 9.67
N LEU A 134 45.27 5.21 9.89
CA LEU A 134 46.65 5.16 10.35
C LEU A 134 47.55 6.02 9.44
N SER A 135 48.32 6.93 10.04
CA SER A 135 49.63 7.29 9.48
C SER A 135 50.61 7.57 10.61
N GLU A 136 51.66 6.74 10.65
CA GLU A 136 52.89 6.99 11.39
C GLU A 136 53.60 8.21 10.80
N LYS A 137 54.02 9.17 11.66
CA LYS A 137 55.41 9.68 11.72
C LYS A 137 55.61 10.83 12.73
N SER A 138 56.49 10.53 13.69
CA SER A 138 57.59 11.35 14.26
C SER A 138 57.37 12.76 14.85
N ASN A 139 57.66 12.83 16.16
CA ASN A 139 58.54 13.79 16.87
C ASN A 139 58.31 15.30 16.70
N ASP A 140 57.99 16.03 17.77
CA ASP A 140 58.98 16.59 18.71
C ASP A 140 58.29 17.21 19.96
N GLU A 141 59.12 17.42 20.97
CA GLU A 141 58.90 17.73 22.39
C GLU A 141 58.24 19.10 22.66
N GLU A 142 57.52 19.23 23.79
CA GLU A 142 57.92 20.11 24.90
C GLU A 142 57.07 19.91 26.17
N GLU A 143 57.76 19.95 27.31
CA GLU A 143 57.31 19.75 28.68
C GLU A 143 56.52 20.95 29.23
N SER A 144 55.58 20.71 30.13
CA SER A 144 55.60 21.33 31.47
C SER A 144 54.49 20.74 32.35
N GLY A 145 54.90 20.23 33.52
CA GLY A 145 54.02 19.63 34.50
C GLY A 145 53.46 20.60 35.54
N SER A 146 52.46 20.12 36.27
CA SER A 146 52.44 20.16 37.74
C SER A 146 51.33 19.25 38.25
N GLU A 147 51.71 18.38 39.18
CA GLU A 147 50.85 17.51 39.98
C GLU A 147 50.26 18.32 41.15
N GLU A 148 49.04 17.97 41.60
CA GLU A 148 48.77 17.43 42.95
C GLU A 148 47.25 17.37 43.25
N ASP A 149 46.80 16.13 43.48
CA ASP A 149 45.91 15.60 44.52
C ASP A 149 44.59 16.28 44.92
N GLY A 150 43.53 15.46 44.91
CA GLY A 150 42.27 15.73 45.60
C GLY A 150 41.22 14.63 45.37
N SER A 151 41.35 13.52 46.09
CA SER A 151 40.34 12.46 46.23
C SER A 151 39.01 13.02 46.77
N ASP A 152 37.89 12.79 46.07
CA ASP A 152 36.62 12.54 46.75
C ASP A 152 35.68 11.70 45.86
N SER A 153 34.95 10.82 46.54
CA SER A 153 34.13 9.72 46.03
C SER A 153 33.03 10.15 45.05
N ASP A 154 33.08 9.62 43.82
CA ASP A 154 31.95 9.64 42.88
C ASP A 154 30.89 8.63 43.36
N GLU A 155 29.81 9.17 43.93
CA GLU A 155 28.51 8.50 43.91
C GLU A 155 28.16 8.21 42.45
N PHE A 156 27.86 6.95 42.14
CA PHE A 156 27.19 6.58 40.89
C PHE A 156 25.82 7.28 40.84
N HIS A 157 25.79 8.50 40.33
CA HIS A 157 24.59 9.04 39.73
C HIS A 157 24.31 8.21 38.47
N GLU A 158 23.49 7.17 38.61
CA GLU A 158 22.63 6.72 37.51
C GLU A 158 21.91 7.97 36.99
N LYS A 159 22.42 8.53 35.88
CA LYS A 159 21.64 9.43 35.05
C LYS A 159 20.46 8.60 34.57
N SER A 160 19.33 8.73 35.26
CA SER A 160 18.03 8.33 34.76
C SER A 160 17.90 8.85 33.33
N GLU A 161 17.76 7.96 32.36
CA GLU A 161 17.44 8.31 30.98
C GLU A 161 16.26 9.30 31.01
N GLU A 162 16.49 10.56 30.63
CA GLU A 162 15.44 11.57 30.65
C GLU A 162 14.28 11.11 29.75
N GLU A 163 13.14 10.81 30.37
CA GLU A 163 11.93 10.37 29.69
C GLU A 163 11.44 11.48 28.73
N ILE A 164 11.64 11.29 27.42
CA ILE A 164 11.14 12.23 26.41
C ILE A 164 9.64 11.98 26.18
N ASP A 165 8.82 12.61 27.02
CA ASP A 165 7.37 12.68 26.85
C ASP A 165 7.00 13.58 25.66
N ARG A 166 6.17 13.07 24.74
CA ARG A 166 5.66 13.88 23.62
C ARG A 166 4.25 14.40 23.88
N LEU A 167 3.96 15.60 23.37
CA LEU A 167 2.62 16.18 23.43
C LEU A 167 1.86 15.96 22.11
N LEU A 168 0.61 15.51 22.24
CA LEU A 168 -0.37 15.37 21.18
C LEU A 168 -1.46 16.42 21.41
N ALA A 169 -1.67 17.31 20.45
CA ALA A 169 -2.78 18.25 20.47
C ALA A 169 -3.96 17.69 19.67
N ALA A 170 -5.17 17.77 20.22
CA ALA A 170 -6.41 17.34 19.60
C ALA A 170 -7.39 18.51 19.52
N ALA A 171 -7.78 18.89 18.31
CA ALA A 171 -8.80 19.91 18.05
C ALA A 171 -10.20 19.29 18.18
N CYS A 172 -11.02 19.84 19.07
CA CYS A 172 -12.32 19.27 19.41
C CYS A 172 -13.50 20.16 18.98
N ASP A 173 -14.63 19.50 18.73
CA ASP A 173 -15.88 20.14 18.31
C ASP A 173 -16.42 21.16 19.31
N ASP A 174 -16.13 21.01 20.61
CA ASP A 174 -16.55 21.94 21.64
C ASP A 174 -15.76 23.26 21.67
N GLY A 175 -14.80 23.44 20.77
CA GLY A 175 -13.95 24.63 20.70
C GLY A 175 -12.74 24.59 21.62
N CYS A 176 -12.44 23.43 22.23
CA CYS A 176 -11.21 23.25 22.99
C CYS A 176 -10.14 22.55 22.14
N VAL A 177 -8.87 22.89 22.39
CA VAL A 177 -7.74 22.03 21.99
C VAL A 177 -7.27 21.31 23.25
N ARG A 178 -7.29 19.98 23.21
CA ARG A 178 -6.86 19.13 24.33
C ARG A 178 -5.45 18.61 24.07
N LEU A 179 -4.60 18.69 25.07
CA LEU A 179 -3.23 18.20 25.04
C LEU A 179 -3.14 16.89 25.83
N TYR A 180 -2.56 15.89 25.20
CA TYR A 180 -2.26 14.59 25.78
C TYR A 180 -0.76 14.35 25.76
N ARG A 181 -0.26 13.66 26.78
CA ARG A 181 1.12 13.22 26.90
C ARG A 181 1.22 11.75 26.50
N ILE A 182 2.13 11.47 25.57
CA ILE A 182 2.47 10.13 25.11
C ILE A 182 3.77 9.73 25.81
N SER A 183 3.63 8.82 26.78
CA SER A 183 4.76 8.22 27.49
C SER A 183 5.24 6.95 26.78
N ASN A 184 6.50 6.57 27.02
CA ASN A 184 7.09 5.34 26.46
C ASN A 184 6.44 4.06 27.02
N LEU A 185 5.83 4.10 28.20
CA LEU A 185 5.12 2.97 28.83
C LEU A 185 3.71 2.71 28.25
N GLU A 186 3.53 2.99 26.96
CA GLU A 186 2.26 2.85 26.21
C GLU A 186 1.06 3.69 26.69
N LYS A 187 1.22 4.57 27.69
CA LYS A 187 0.08 5.34 28.21
C LYS A 187 -0.06 6.69 27.54
N LEU A 188 -1.26 6.93 26.99
CA LEU A 188 -1.75 8.25 26.62
C LEU A 188 -2.45 8.86 27.84
N THR A 189 -1.97 10.01 28.33
CA THR A 189 -2.52 10.66 29.52
C THR A 189 -2.96 12.08 29.19
N TYR A 190 -4.11 12.50 29.73
CA TYR A 190 -4.56 13.88 29.61
C TYR A 190 -3.59 14.81 30.35
N TYR A 191 -3.14 15.87 29.67
CA TYR A 191 -2.24 16.87 30.24
C TYR A 191 -3.00 18.17 30.59
N ARG A 192 -3.56 18.84 29.59
CA ARG A 192 -4.22 20.14 29.75
C ARG A 192 -5.16 20.44 28.59
N SER A 193 -6.15 21.31 28.78
CA SER A 193 -6.96 21.88 27.71
C SER A 193 -6.66 23.37 27.55
N LEU A 194 -6.56 23.84 26.32
CA LEU A 194 -6.51 25.26 26.00
C LEU A 194 -7.89 25.91 26.27
N PRO A 195 -7.96 27.22 26.57
CA PRO A 195 -9.22 27.92 26.76
C PRO A 195 -10.22 27.68 25.62
N ARG A 196 -11.46 27.41 25.99
CA ARG A 196 -12.57 27.15 25.04
C ARG A 196 -12.87 28.40 24.21
N VAL A 197 -13.07 28.20 22.91
CA VAL A 197 -13.49 29.26 21.97
C VAL A 197 -14.93 29.08 21.52
N SER A 198 -15.52 30.10 20.88
CA SER A 198 -16.94 30.11 20.49
C SER A 198 -17.26 29.18 19.32
N GLY A 199 -16.32 28.99 18.38
CA GLY A 199 -16.45 28.07 17.26
C GLY A 199 -15.88 26.68 17.57
N ARG A 200 -16.13 25.71 16.67
CA ARG A 200 -15.52 24.37 16.71
C ARG A 200 -14.03 24.50 16.40
N ALA A 201 -13.15 23.81 17.13
CA ALA A 201 -11.76 23.70 16.73
C ALA A 201 -11.65 22.59 15.67
N LEU A 202 -11.38 22.97 14.43
CA LEU A 202 -11.38 22.07 13.27
C LEU A 202 -9.99 21.58 12.91
N SER A 203 -8.99 22.44 13.10
CA SER A 203 -7.60 22.15 12.75
C SER A 203 -6.63 22.59 13.83
N VAL A 204 -5.50 21.89 13.94
CA VAL A 204 -4.44 22.22 14.90
C VAL A 204 -3.07 21.87 14.32
N THR A 205 -2.07 22.71 14.58
CA THR A 205 -0.68 22.44 14.23
C THR A 205 0.27 23.08 15.25
N TRP A 206 1.47 22.53 15.38
CA TRP A 206 2.52 23.06 16.25
C TRP A 206 3.48 23.93 15.45
N SER A 207 4.07 24.94 16.08
CA SER A 207 5.25 25.60 15.52
C SER A 207 6.43 24.61 15.47
N PRO A 208 7.40 24.79 14.54
CA PRO A 208 8.55 23.88 14.42
C PRO A 208 9.41 23.78 15.67
N ASP A 209 9.41 24.82 16.51
CA ASP A 209 10.12 24.87 17.79
C ASP A 209 9.30 24.35 18.98
N ALA A 210 8.08 23.83 18.74
CA ALA A 210 7.11 23.36 19.74
C ALA A 210 6.67 24.40 20.78
N LYS A 211 7.00 25.69 20.61
CA LYS A 211 6.65 26.76 21.59
C LYS A 211 5.25 27.33 21.39
N ARG A 212 4.68 27.21 20.19
CA ARG A 212 3.36 27.73 19.85
C ARG A 212 2.47 26.64 19.29
N ILE A 213 1.18 26.76 19.55
CA ILE A 213 0.13 25.93 18.96
C ILE A 213 -0.78 26.86 18.16
N PHE A 214 -1.09 26.49 16.93
CA PHE A 214 -2.06 27.21 16.11
C PHE A 214 -3.33 26.37 15.99
N SER A 215 -4.49 26.98 16.21
CA SER A 215 -5.80 26.31 16.07
C SER A 215 -6.71 27.08 15.13
N GLY A 216 -7.25 26.40 14.12
CA GLY A 216 -8.21 26.94 13.17
C GLY A 216 -9.62 26.55 13.58
N SER A 217 -10.54 27.51 13.52
CA SER A 217 -11.89 27.36 14.05
C SER A 217 -12.98 27.64 13.01
N SER A 218 -14.19 27.15 13.29
CA SER A 218 -15.39 27.42 12.47
C SER A 218 -15.94 28.84 12.61
N ASP A 219 -15.33 29.67 13.47
CA ASP A 219 -15.64 31.11 13.61
C ASP A 219 -14.79 31.99 12.67
N GLY A 220 -14.04 31.40 11.75
CA GLY A 220 -13.15 32.10 10.82
C GLY A 220 -11.87 32.65 11.45
N LEU A 221 -11.57 32.30 12.70
CA LEU A 221 -10.37 32.74 13.39
C LEU A 221 -9.34 31.62 13.49
N ILE A 222 -8.07 32.00 13.32
CA ILE A 222 -6.92 31.19 13.70
C ILE A 222 -6.34 31.78 14.97
N ARG A 223 -6.15 30.97 16.00
CA ARG A 223 -5.60 31.41 17.29
C ARG A 223 -4.21 30.83 17.50
N CYS A 224 -3.30 31.67 17.98
CA CYS A 224 -1.98 31.28 18.41
C CYS A 224 -1.96 31.18 19.93
N TRP A 225 -1.53 30.03 20.44
CA TRP A 225 -1.42 29.73 21.85
C TRP A 225 0.04 29.51 22.22
N ASP A 226 0.45 29.99 23.39
CA ASP A 226 1.74 29.63 23.95
C ASP A 226 1.65 28.20 24.53
N ALA A 227 2.52 27.30 24.10
CA ALA A 227 2.44 25.88 24.45
C ALA A 227 2.70 25.61 25.93
N THR A 228 3.46 26.48 26.60
CA THR A 228 3.88 26.30 28.00
C THR A 228 2.83 26.84 28.96
N SER A 229 2.44 28.11 28.76
CA SER A 229 1.46 28.81 29.58
C SER A 229 0.01 28.48 29.21
N CYS A 230 -0.23 28.01 27.98
CA CYS A 230 -1.55 27.73 27.41
C CYS A 230 -2.45 28.98 27.30
N HIS A 231 -1.84 30.17 27.20
CA HIS A 231 -2.56 31.42 26.97
C HIS A 231 -2.63 31.76 25.47
N GLU A 232 -3.71 32.44 25.07
CA GLU A 232 -3.85 33.00 23.73
C GLU A 232 -2.87 34.17 23.59
N VAL A 233 -1.95 34.07 22.62
CA VAL A 233 -0.96 35.12 22.32
C VAL A 233 -1.57 36.16 21.39
N TYR A 234 -2.18 35.71 20.29
CA TYR A 234 -2.90 36.54 19.33
C TYR A 234 -3.85 35.71 18.47
N ARG A 235 -4.66 36.40 17.65
CA ARG A 235 -5.60 35.84 16.69
C ARG A 235 -5.44 36.44 15.30
N ILE A 236 -5.75 35.64 14.29
CA ILE A 236 -5.75 35.99 12.87
C ILE A 236 -7.17 35.78 12.33
N THR A 237 -7.67 36.72 11.54
CA THR A 237 -8.95 36.59 10.84
C THR A 237 -8.73 36.01 9.45
N ALA A 238 -9.19 34.79 9.20
CA ALA A 238 -9.15 34.17 7.89
C ALA A 238 -10.13 34.84 6.91
N GLY A 239 -9.91 34.70 5.60
CA GLY A 239 -10.79 35.27 4.57
C GLY A 239 -10.61 36.77 4.31
N LEU A 240 -9.60 37.41 4.90
CA LEU A 240 -9.15 38.75 4.52
C LEU A 240 -8.63 38.74 3.07
N GLY A 241 -9.50 39.05 2.09
CA GLY A 241 -9.15 39.14 0.67
C GLY A 241 -10.12 38.49 -0.34
N GLY A 242 -11.16 37.78 0.12
CA GLY A 242 -12.17 37.15 -0.75
C GLY A 242 -13.37 38.06 -1.11
N LEU A 243 -14.02 37.79 -2.25
CA LEU A 243 -15.27 38.46 -2.64
C LEU A 243 -16.35 38.18 -1.58
N GLY A 244 -16.88 39.24 -0.96
CA GLY A 244 -17.63 39.19 0.30
C GLY A 244 -18.80 38.19 0.33
N SER A 245 -18.62 37.10 1.07
CA SER A 245 -19.70 36.22 1.48
C SER A 245 -19.89 36.33 2.99
N SER A 246 -21.12 36.62 3.42
CA SER A 246 -21.57 36.77 4.80
C SER A 246 -21.73 35.43 5.54
N SER A 247 -20.98 34.39 5.15
CA SER A 247 -21.03 33.06 5.75
C SER A 247 -19.89 32.89 6.75
N GLU A 248 -20.15 32.16 7.84
CA GLU A 248 -19.13 31.74 8.79
C GLU A 248 -18.05 30.92 8.04
N ILE A 249 -16.79 31.37 8.08
CA ILE A 249 -15.65 30.73 7.41
C ILE A 249 -15.14 29.60 8.30
N CYS A 250 -14.95 28.41 7.73
CA CYS A 250 -14.33 27.29 8.43
C CYS A 250 -12.85 27.16 8.03
N VAL A 251 -11.94 27.16 9.01
CA VAL A 251 -10.50 26.89 8.77
C VAL A 251 -10.24 25.40 8.91
N TRP A 252 -10.35 24.68 7.80
CA TRP A 252 -10.28 23.21 7.75
C TRP A 252 -8.88 22.65 7.96
N SER A 253 -7.84 23.37 7.54
CA SER A 253 -6.47 22.87 7.59
C SER A 253 -5.46 23.95 7.96
N LEU A 254 -4.46 23.56 8.75
CA LEU A 254 -3.33 24.39 9.13
C LEU A 254 -2.02 23.63 8.93
N LEU A 255 -0.99 24.33 8.50
CA LEU A 255 0.35 23.79 8.30
C LEU A 255 1.39 24.84 8.70
N SER A 256 2.27 24.50 9.65
CA SER A 256 3.40 25.36 10.02
C SER A 256 4.66 24.99 9.25
N LEU A 257 5.38 25.99 8.74
CA LEU A 257 6.61 25.82 7.96
C LEU A 257 7.84 26.29 8.74
N ARG A 258 9.01 25.70 8.43
CA ARG A 258 10.30 26.08 9.04
C ARG A 258 10.70 27.54 8.80
N CYS A 259 10.18 28.19 7.75
CA CYS A 259 10.51 29.58 7.41
C CYS A 259 9.67 30.64 8.15
N SER A 260 9.16 30.31 9.34
CA SER A 260 8.24 31.14 10.14
C SER A 260 6.93 31.50 9.42
N VAL A 261 6.44 30.63 8.55
CA VAL A 261 5.17 30.82 7.83
C VAL A 261 4.12 29.82 8.31
N LEU A 262 2.92 30.32 8.59
CA LEU A 262 1.73 29.51 8.80
C LEU A 262 0.89 29.50 7.52
N VAL A 263 0.43 28.34 7.09
CA VAL A 263 -0.47 28.19 5.94
C VAL A 263 -1.83 27.73 6.43
N SER A 264 -2.89 28.33 5.92
CA SER A 264 -4.27 27.94 6.22
C SER A 264 -5.07 27.67 4.95
N GLY A 265 -5.90 26.63 4.98
CA GLY A 265 -6.91 26.33 3.97
C GLY A 265 -8.31 26.46 4.55
N ASP A 266 -9.19 27.19 3.85
CA ASP A 266 -10.53 27.49 4.34
C ASP A 266 -11.68 27.00 3.43
N SER A 267 -12.91 27.12 3.94
CA SER A 267 -14.15 26.75 3.25
C SER A 267 -14.50 27.65 2.06
N THR A 268 -13.76 28.73 1.81
CA THR A 268 -13.95 29.58 0.62
C THR A 268 -13.12 29.12 -0.57
N GLY A 269 -12.30 28.09 -0.39
CA GLY A 269 -11.34 27.64 -1.41
C GLY A 269 -10.07 28.48 -1.45
N THR A 270 -9.80 29.25 -0.40
CA THR A 270 -8.61 30.11 -0.31
C THR A 270 -7.52 29.44 0.51
N VAL A 271 -6.29 29.49 -0.01
CA VAL A 271 -5.06 29.14 0.71
C VAL A 271 -4.33 30.42 1.08
N GLN A 272 -4.13 30.66 2.37
CA GLN A 272 -3.51 31.89 2.89
C GLN A 272 -2.19 31.57 3.59
N PHE A 273 -1.18 32.41 3.36
CA PHE A 273 0.14 32.34 3.96
C PHE A 273 0.32 33.51 4.91
N TRP A 274 0.71 33.23 6.14
CA TRP A 274 0.80 34.19 7.24
C TRP A 274 2.19 34.18 7.86
N ASP A 275 2.65 35.32 8.34
CA ASP A 275 3.76 35.38 9.28
C ASP A 275 3.32 34.73 10.60
N SER A 276 4.00 33.65 10.99
CA SER A 276 3.71 32.92 12.22
C SER A 276 4.20 33.61 13.50
N GLU A 277 5.01 34.67 13.39
CA GLU A 277 5.46 35.45 14.54
C GLU A 277 4.43 36.50 14.93
N HIS A 278 3.95 37.25 13.93
CA HIS A 278 3.09 38.43 14.12
C HIS A 278 1.63 38.22 13.67
N GLY A 279 1.31 37.13 12.97
CA GLY A 279 -0.03 36.84 12.47
C GLY A 279 -0.46 37.72 11.29
N THR A 280 0.47 38.27 10.53
CA THR A 280 0.19 39.16 9.39
C THR A 280 0.03 38.36 8.10
N LEU A 281 -0.91 38.75 7.24
CA LEU A 281 -1.11 38.10 5.95
C LEU A 281 0.07 38.43 5.01
N LEU A 282 0.73 37.40 4.49
CA LEU A 282 1.73 37.51 3.45
C LEU A 282 1.07 37.43 2.07
N GLU A 283 0.30 36.36 1.84
CA GLU A 283 -0.36 36.10 0.56
C GLU A 283 -1.65 35.31 0.71
N ALA A 284 -2.56 35.47 -0.26
CA ALA A 284 -3.80 34.71 -0.35
C ALA A 284 -4.05 34.26 -1.79
N HIS A 285 -4.37 32.97 -1.96
CA HIS A 285 -4.56 32.31 -3.24
C HIS A 285 -5.93 31.62 -3.30
N SER A 286 -6.89 32.23 -4.00
CA SER A 286 -8.25 31.68 -4.18
C SER A 286 -8.35 30.85 -5.47
N ASN A 287 -7.64 29.72 -5.52
CA ASN A 287 -7.58 28.87 -6.71
C ASN A 287 -8.49 27.64 -6.66
N HIS A 288 -8.86 27.16 -5.47
CA HIS A 288 -9.81 26.06 -5.35
C HIS A 288 -11.24 26.53 -5.62
N LYS A 289 -12.06 25.62 -6.13
CA LYS A 289 -13.50 25.87 -6.41
C LYS A 289 -14.43 25.40 -5.28
N GLY A 290 -13.86 24.89 -4.20
CA GLY A 290 -14.54 24.42 -3.00
C GLY A 290 -13.56 24.35 -1.84
N ASP A 291 -14.01 23.83 -0.71
CA ASP A 291 -13.30 23.79 0.56
C ASP A 291 -11.89 23.19 0.44
N VAL A 292 -10.90 23.84 1.07
CA VAL A 292 -9.53 23.33 1.18
C VAL A 292 -9.39 22.44 2.41
N ASN A 293 -9.64 21.15 2.23
CA ASN A 293 -9.69 20.17 3.31
C ASN A 293 -8.32 19.88 3.95
N THR A 294 -7.23 19.92 3.17
CA THR A 294 -5.93 19.40 3.62
C THR A 294 -4.76 20.11 2.97
N LEU A 295 -3.64 20.18 3.71
CA LEU A 295 -2.38 20.78 3.31
C LEU A 295 -1.22 19.82 3.57
N ALA A 296 -0.16 19.91 2.77
CA ALA A 296 1.10 19.21 3.00
C ALA A 296 2.29 20.04 2.51
N ALA A 297 3.46 19.90 3.16
CA ALA A 297 4.70 20.53 2.71
C ALA A 297 5.69 19.49 2.20
N ALA A 298 6.50 19.87 1.21
CA ALA A 298 7.70 19.10 0.90
C ALA A 298 8.69 19.10 2.09
N PRO A 299 9.58 18.10 2.22
CA PRO A 299 10.54 18.03 3.34
C PRO A 299 11.48 19.25 3.43
N SER A 300 11.70 19.94 2.31
CA SER A 300 12.45 21.20 2.22
C SER A 300 11.67 22.44 2.67
N HIS A 301 10.35 22.34 2.92
CA HIS A 301 9.45 23.45 3.24
C HIS A 301 9.42 24.62 2.23
N ASN A 302 9.96 24.43 1.01
CA ASN A 302 9.91 25.42 -0.06
C ASN A 302 8.79 25.18 -1.08
N ARG A 303 7.99 24.12 -0.86
CA ARG A 303 6.82 23.75 -1.66
C ARG A 303 5.69 23.37 -0.72
N VAL A 304 4.50 23.86 -1.02
CA VAL A 304 3.28 23.55 -0.28
C VAL A 304 2.24 23.04 -1.27
N PHE A 305 1.50 22.02 -0.84
CA PHE A 305 0.42 21.41 -1.59
C PHE A 305 -0.90 21.60 -0.84
N SER A 306 -1.95 21.92 -1.57
CA SER A 306 -3.31 21.98 -1.05
C SER A 306 -4.24 21.08 -1.85
N ALA A 307 -5.23 20.50 -1.17
CA ALA A 307 -6.27 19.72 -1.82
C ALA A 307 -7.61 19.88 -1.11
N GLY A 308 -8.69 19.65 -1.84
CA GLY A 308 -10.02 20.01 -1.37
C GLY A 308 -11.17 19.28 -2.06
N ALA A 309 -12.39 19.79 -1.82
CA ALA A 309 -13.64 19.25 -2.34
C ALA A 309 -13.69 19.20 -3.87
N ASP A 310 -12.97 20.09 -4.56
CA ASP A 310 -12.96 20.18 -6.02
C ASP A 310 -12.13 19.08 -6.73
N GLY A 311 -11.51 18.17 -5.98
CA GLY A 311 -10.69 17.06 -6.48
C GLY A 311 -9.34 17.50 -7.06
N GLN A 312 -8.93 18.76 -6.85
CA GLN A 312 -7.65 19.30 -7.32
C GLN A 312 -6.59 19.20 -6.24
N VAL A 313 -5.36 18.90 -6.65
CA VAL A 313 -4.14 19.13 -5.85
C VAL A 313 -3.39 20.30 -6.48
N ILE A 314 -3.12 21.35 -5.71
CA ILE A 314 -2.44 22.57 -6.17
C ILE A 314 -1.05 22.66 -5.55
N LEU A 315 -0.06 23.16 -6.32
CA LEU A 315 1.30 23.42 -5.86
C LEU A 315 1.59 24.92 -5.77
N TYR A 316 2.13 25.33 -4.62
CA TYR A 316 2.73 26.64 -4.36
C TYR A 316 4.22 26.50 -4.09
N LYS A 317 5.04 27.43 -4.58
CA LYS A 317 6.49 27.42 -4.39
C LYS A 317 6.98 28.75 -3.84
N LEU A 318 7.87 28.68 -2.86
CA LEU A 318 8.56 29.84 -2.32
C LEU A 318 9.53 30.43 -3.37
N SER A 319 9.35 31.70 -3.73
CA SER A 319 10.23 32.44 -4.64
C SER A 319 11.57 32.74 -3.96
N GLY A 320 12.69 32.59 -4.68
CA GLY A 320 14.02 32.99 -4.20
C GLY A 320 14.93 31.88 -3.64
N SER A 321 14.48 30.62 -3.58
CA SER A 321 15.34 29.48 -3.18
C SER A 321 16.28 29.07 -4.33
N THR A 322 17.39 29.78 -4.53
CA THR A 322 18.56 29.25 -5.25
C THR A 322 19.45 28.44 -4.30
N ASN A 323 19.86 27.26 -4.76
CA ASN A 323 20.64 26.22 -4.08
C ASN A 323 21.59 26.67 -2.95
N GLY A 324 21.45 26.06 -1.76
CA GLY A 324 22.61 25.76 -0.90
C GLY A 324 22.90 26.62 0.34
N SER A 325 21.92 27.25 0.99
CA SER A 325 22.15 27.80 2.34
C SER A 325 21.05 27.36 3.32
N GLN A 326 21.47 26.78 4.44
CA GLN A 326 20.60 26.23 5.49
C GLN A 326 20.02 27.30 6.43
N ASP A 327 20.34 28.58 6.22
CA ASP A 327 19.87 29.69 7.06
C ASP A 327 18.80 30.53 6.34
N LEU A 328 17.56 30.06 6.39
CA LEU A 328 16.39 30.88 6.04
C LEU A 328 16.09 31.82 7.21
N LYS A 329 16.80 32.95 7.29
CA LYS A 329 16.36 34.05 8.18
C LYS A 329 15.03 34.62 7.68
N PRO A 330 14.11 35.01 8.59
CA PRO A 330 12.83 35.62 8.22
C PRO A 330 13.08 37.01 7.63
N SER A 331 13.25 37.12 6.31
CA SER A 331 13.22 38.40 5.61
C SER A 331 11.80 38.66 5.09
N SER A 332 11.39 39.93 5.12
CA SER A 332 10.07 40.45 4.72
C SER A 332 9.75 40.33 3.22
N SER A 333 10.36 39.37 2.51
CA SER A 333 10.24 39.18 1.06
C SER A 333 10.01 37.71 0.69
N GLN A 334 9.37 36.93 1.58
CA GLN A 334 8.95 35.57 1.29
C GLN A 334 7.67 35.62 0.44
N LYS A 335 7.81 35.27 -0.83
CA LYS A 335 6.73 35.26 -1.82
C LYS A 335 6.38 33.83 -2.21
N TRP A 336 5.10 33.48 -2.32
CA TRP A 336 4.62 32.13 -2.64
C TRP A 336 3.90 32.09 -3.99
N ASP A 337 4.59 31.66 -5.03
CA ASP A 337 4.00 31.60 -6.36
C ASP A 337 3.13 30.35 -6.53
N TYR A 338 1.90 30.53 -7.01
CA TYR A 338 1.09 29.45 -7.59
C TYR A 338 1.78 28.90 -8.84
N ILE A 339 1.98 27.57 -8.89
CA ILE A 339 2.67 26.90 -10.00
C ILE A 339 1.69 26.20 -10.94
N GLY A 340 0.71 25.49 -10.39
CA GLY A 340 -0.23 24.70 -11.18
C GLY A 340 -0.99 23.68 -10.33
N TYR A 341 -1.94 23.00 -10.96
CA TYR A 341 -2.75 21.98 -10.31
C TYR A 341 -2.81 20.69 -11.13
N VAL A 342 -3.15 19.60 -10.44
CA VAL A 342 -3.45 18.31 -11.04
C VAL A 342 -4.78 17.82 -10.48
N LYS A 343 -5.69 17.37 -11.35
CA LYS A 343 -7.00 16.81 -10.97
C LYS A 343 -7.07 15.34 -11.31
N ALA A 344 -6.67 14.48 -10.37
CA ALA A 344 -6.68 13.02 -10.52
C ALA A 344 -7.92 12.37 -9.90
N HIS A 345 -8.38 12.91 -8.76
CA HIS A 345 -9.51 12.39 -8.04
C HIS A 345 -10.84 12.69 -8.74
N THR A 346 -11.82 11.80 -8.58
CA THR A 346 -13.19 12.03 -9.05
C THR A 346 -14.04 12.77 -8.03
N HIS A 347 -13.70 12.68 -6.74
CA HIS A 347 -14.39 13.29 -5.61
C HIS A 347 -13.42 14.10 -4.75
N ASP A 348 -13.94 14.60 -3.64
CA ASP A 348 -13.27 15.31 -2.58
C ASP A 348 -12.01 14.59 -2.11
N ILE A 349 -10.93 15.36 -1.98
CA ILE A 349 -9.68 14.90 -1.37
C ILE A 349 -9.76 15.24 0.11
N ARG A 350 -9.63 14.23 0.97
CA ARG A 350 -9.72 14.40 2.42
C ARG A 350 -8.36 14.54 3.08
N ALA A 351 -7.34 13.91 2.53
CA ALA A 351 -6.04 13.83 3.17
C ALA A 351 -4.88 13.89 2.17
N LEU A 352 -3.82 14.58 2.59
CA LEU A 352 -2.51 14.61 1.96
C LEU A 352 -1.46 14.18 2.97
N THR A 353 -0.46 13.43 2.52
CA THR A 353 0.77 13.21 3.28
C THR A 353 1.97 13.15 2.34
N VAL A 354 3.16 13.32 2.89
CA VAL A 354 4.42 13.18 2.16
C VAL A 354 5.21 12.03 2.75
N ALA A 355 5.72 11.17 1.88
CA ALA A 355 6.54 10.01 2.25
C ALA A 355 7.82 9.98 1.41
N VAL A 356 8.87 9.37 1.92
CA VAL A 356 10.11 9.02 1.22
C VAL A 356 10.18 7.50 1.14
N PRO A 357 9.46 6.90 0.18
CA PRO A 357 9.19 5.46 0.20
C PRO A 357 10.43 4.59 -0.01
N ILE A 358 11.45 5.10 -0.70
CA ILE A 358 12.72 4.40 -0.94
C ILE A 358 13.80 5.16 -0.19
N SER A 359 14.19 4.69 0.99
CA SER A 359 15.20 5.34 1.84
C SER A 359 16.54 4.59 1.88
N ARG A 360 16.58 3.34 1.40
CA ARG A 360 17.78 2.51 1.25
C ARG A 360 17.69 1.70 -0.04
N GLU A 361 18.80 1.60 -0.77
CA GLU A 361 19.01 0.60 -1.83
C GLU A 361 20.01 -0.42 -1.28
N ASP A 362 19.71 -1.71 -1.43
CA ASP A 362 20.74 -2.74 -1.23
C ASP A 362 21.78 -2.59 -2.35
N PRO A 363 23.09 -2.65 -2.05
CA PRO A 363 24.10 -2.56 -3.09
C PRO A 363 23.91 -3.68 -4.11
N PHE A 364 23.85 -3.31 -5.39
CA PHE A 364 23.85 -4.29 -6.47
C PHE A 364 25.15 -5.12 -6.42
N PRO A 365 25.11 -6.44 -6.65
CA PRO A 365 26.32 -7.28 -6.65
C PRO A 365 27.38 -6.86 -7.69
N ASP A 366 27.01 -6.05 -8.69
CA ASP A 366 27.92 -5.57 -9.73
C ASP A 366 28.94 -4.51 -9.23
N ASP A 367 28.73 -3.92 -8.05
CA ASP A 367 29.67 -2.96 -7.46
C ASP A 367 30.81 -3.63 -6.66
N ILE A 368 30.85 -4.97 -6.60
CA ILE A 368 31.95 -5.75 -6.01
C ILE A 368 32.85 -6.34 -7.10
N LEU A 369 33.34 -5.50 -8.02
CA LEU A 369 34.51 -5.83 -8.85
C LEU A 369 35.35 -4.57 -9.10
N PRO A 370 36.62 -4.52 -8.66
CA PRO A 370 37.50 -3.41 -9.00
C PRO A 370 38.10 -3.60 -10.40
N ASP A 371 38.26 -2.46 -11.09
CA ASP A 371 39.09 -2.22 -12.26
C ASP A 371 38.73 -2.88 -13.61
N LYS A 372 38.01 -2.10 -14.43
CA LYS A 372 38.52 -1.72 -15.76
C LYS A 372 37.79 -0.51 -16.32
N ALA A 373 38.55 0.57 -16.52
CA ALA A 373 38.14 1.77 -17.22
C ALA A 373 37.52 1.44 -18.60
N SER A 374 36.23 1.72 -18.76
CA SER A 374 35.62 1.81 -20.09
C SER A 374 34.59 2.93 -20.15
N ARG A 375 34.59 3.60 -21.31
CA ARG A 375 34.14 4.97 -21.54
C ARG A 375 32.61 5.09 -21.45
N LYS A 376 32.13 6.07 -20.66
CA LYS A 376 30.73 6.53 -20.67
C LYS A 376 30.33 7.01 -22.07
N HIS A 377 29.55 6.20 -22.79
CA HIS A 377 28.77 6.68 -23.94
C HIS A 377 27.33 6.97 -23.50
N ARG A 378 27.04 8.26 -23.37
CA ARG A 378 25.72 8.79 -23.06
C ARG A 378 24.91 8.77 -24.37
N LYS A 379 24.02 7.79 -24.56
CA LYS A 379 23.01 7.81 -25.63
C LYS A 379 21.61 7.81 -25.02
N LYS A 380 20.86 8.88 -25.32
CA LYS A 380 19.43 9.00 -25.03
C LYS A 380 18.67 8.11 -26.03
N GLY A 381 18.32 6.90 -25.61
CA GLY A 381 17.23 6.14 -26.21
C GLY A 381 15.88 6.72 -25.77
N LYS A 382 14.87 6.73 -26.64
CA LYS A 382 13.48 7.02 -26.24
C LYS A 382 12.95 5.78 -25.50
N PRO A 383 12.48 5.90 -24.24
CA PRO A 383 12.08 4.74 -23.47
C PRO A 383 10.71 4.22 -23.93
N VAL A 384 10.55 2.90 -23.84
CA VAL A 384 9.26 2.21 -23.82
C VAL A 384 8.39 2.84 -22.71
N ASP A 385 7.10 2.99 -22.96
CA ASP A 385 6.16 3.81 -22.16
C ASP A 385 5.84 3.28 -20.75
N PHE A 386 6.57 2.27 -20.26
CA PHE A 386 6.57 1.88 -18.84
C PHE A 386 8.00 2.05 -18.32
N THR A 387 8.26 3.17 -17.65
CA THR A 387 9.52 3.41 -16.96
C THR A 387 9.15 3.97 -15.60
N TYR A 388 8.96 3.08 -14.63
CA TYR A 388 8.63 3.43 -13.24
C TYR A 388 9.75 4.27 -12.60
N HIS A 389 10.99 4.12 -13.07
CA HIS A 389 12.17 4.96 -12.80
C HIS A 389 12.07 6.42 -13.32
N LYS A 390 10.87 6.95 -13.58
CA LYS A 390 10.68 8.38 -13.89
C LYS A 390 10.32 9.21 -12.66
N TRP A 391 9.82 8.58 -11.58
CA TRP A 391 9.15 9.31 -10.51
C TRP A 391 9.36 8.76 -9.09
N ALA A 392 9.88 7.54 -8.92
CA ALA A 392 10.27 6.98 -7.62
C ALA A 392 11.73 6.50 -7.67
N HIS A 393 12.58 7.08 -6.82
CA HIS A 393 13.99 6.74 -6.65
C HIS A 393 14.37 6.88 -5.18
N LEU A 394 15.53 6.33 -4.83
CA LEU A 394 16.15 6.52 -3.53
C LEU A 394 16.16 8.00 -3.12
N GLY A 395 15.60 8.28 -1.94
CA GLY A 395 15.55 9.60 -1.32
C GLY A 395 14.58 10.59 -1.97
N VAL A 396 13.78 10.20 -2.98
CA VAL A 396 12.83 11.12 -3.62
C VAL A 396 11.53 11.16 -2.81
N PRO A 397 11.14 12.33 -2.28
CA PRO A 397 9.89 12.45 -1.55
C PRO A 397 8.70 12.48 -2.51
N MET A 398 7.65 11.77 -2.15
CA MET A 398 6.42 11.61 -2.89
C MET A 398 5.26 12.19 -2.08
N LEU A 399 4.41 12.96 -2.75
CA LEU A 399 3.14 13.41 -2.18
C LEU A 399 2.10 12.32 -2.45
N ILE A 400 1.33 11.95 -1.43
CA ILE A 400 0.24 10.99 -1.51
C ILE A 400 -1.08 11.71 -1.23
N SER A 401 -2.08 11.50 -2.07
CA SER A 401 -3.44 12.03 -1.90
C SER A 401 -4.48 10.93 -1.87
N ALA A 402 -5.50 11.12 -1.03
CA ALA A 402 -6.62 10.18 -0.90
C ALA A 402 -7.93 10.90 -0.50
N GLY A 403 -9.07 10.28 -0.80
CA GLY A 403 -10.37 10.86 -0.49
C GLY A 403 -11.57 9.96 -0.77
N ASP A 404 -12.69 10.57 -1.14
CA ASP A 404 -14.02 9.96 -1.25
C ASP A 404 -14.16 8.95 -2.40
N ASP A 405 -13.26 9.03 -3.38
CA ASP A 405 -13.17 8.04 -4.45
C ASP A 405 -12.44 6.75 -4.03
N ALA A 406 -12.02 6.64 -2.77
CA ALA A 406 -11.30 5.51 -2.18
C ALA A 406 -9.93 5.22 -2.82
N LYS A 407 -9.47 6.06 -3.75
CA LYS A 407 -8.21 5.93 -4.47
C LYS A 407 -7.07 6.56 -3.68
N LEU A 408 -5.88 6.05 -3.94
CA LEU A 408 -4.64 6.68 -3.52
C LEU A 408 -3.82 7.00 -4.78
N PHE A 409 -3.32 8.22 -4.85
CA PHE A 409 -2.44 8.69 -5.92
C PHE A 409 -1.12 9.19 -5.35
N ALA A 410 -0.04 8.92 -6.08
CA ALA A 410 1.31 9.37 -5.74
C ALA A 410 1.85 10.34 -6.78
N TYR A 411 2.47 11.42 -6.32
CA TYR A 411 3.00 12.51 -7.14
C TYR A 411 4.49 12.71 -6.83
N SER A 412 5.31 12.90 -7.86
CA SER A 412 6.66 13.41 -7.66
C SER A 412 6.60 14.84 -7.15
N ILE A 413 7.15 15.10 -5.96
CA ILE A 413 7.15 16.45 -5.38
C ILE A 413 7.97 17.42 -6.24
N GLN A 414 9.07 16.93 -6.83
CA GLN A 414 9.97 17.75 -7.63
C GLN A 414 9.35 18.07 -9.00
N GLU A 415 8.68 17.11 -9.61
CA GLU A 415 8.15 17.15 -10.99
C GLU A 415 6.62 17.11 -11.05
N PHE A 416 5.97 17.69 -10.03
CA PHE A 416 4.52 17.63 -9.78
C PHE A 416 3.63 17.92 -11.00
N THR A 417 3.93 18.97 -11.77
CA THR A 417 3.14 19.36 -12.96
C THR A 417 3.59 18.70 -14.26
N LYS A 418 4.73 17.99 -14.24
CA LYS A 418 5.35 17.43 -15.45
C LYS A 418 4.81 16.04 -15.79
N PHE A 419 4.42 15.27 -14.78
CA PHE A 419 3.95 13.90 -14.95
C PHE A 419 2.55 13.71 -14.36
N SER A 420 1.77 12.81 -14.96
CA SER A 420 0.51 12.37 -14.35
C SER A 420 0.81 11.61 -13.05
N PRO A 421 -0.04 11.77 -12.02
CA PRO A 421 0.11 11.03 -10.78
C PRO A 421 -0.07 9.54 -11.02
N HIS A 422 0.64 8.75 -10.22
CA HIS A 422 0.58 7.31 -10.26
C HIS A 422 -0.56 6.81 -9.36
N ASP A 423 -1.51 6.07 -9.92
CA ASP A 423 -2.58 5.41 -9.17
C ASP A 423 -2.03 4.14 -8.52
N ILE A 424 -1.60 4.27 -7.25
CA ILE A 424 -1.00 3.18 -6.45
C ILE A 424 -2.04 2.16 -6.00
N CYS A 425 -3.32 2.54 -5.99
CA CYS A 425 -4.42 1.69 -5.57
C CYS A 425 -5.46 1.53 -6.71
N PRO A 426 -5.11 0.82 -7.81
CA PRO A 426 -6.01 0.59 -8.95
C PRO A 426 -7.33 -0.10 -8.57
N ALA A 427 -7.30 -1.00 -7.58
CA ALA A 427 -8.46 -1.74 -7.10
C ALA A 427 -8.56 -1.66 -5.55
N PRO A 428 -8.98 -0.50 -4.99
CA PRO A 428 -9.13 -0.35 -3.54
C PRO A 428 -10.10 -1.36 -2.95
N GLN A 429 -9.77 -1.88 -1.77
CA GLN A 429 -10.54 -2.90 -1.04
C GLN A 429 -11.12 -3.97 -1.97
N ARG A 430 -10.25 -4.57 -2.78
CA ARG A 430 -10.61 -5.61 -3.74
C ARG A 430 -11.44 -6.69 -3.05
N VAL A 431 -12.58 -7.01 -3.66
CA VAL A 431 -13.52 -8.02 -3.16
C VAL A 431 -12.85 -9.40 -3.19
N PRO A 432 -12.68 -10.09 -2.04
CA PRO A 432 -12.14 -11.44 -2.04
C PRO A 432 -13.08 -12.41 -2.75
N MET A 433 -12.52 -13.19 -3.67
CA MET A 433 -13.28 -14.16 -4.45
C MET A 433 -12.57 -15.51 -4.46
N ARG A 434 -13.35 -16.58 -4.36
CA ARG A 434 -12.87 -17.95 -4.58
C ARG A 434 -13.77 -18.67 -5.57
N MET A 435 -13.14 -19.35 -6.50
CA MET A 435 -13.81 -20.06 -7.56
C MET A 435 -13.69 -21.55 -7.33
N VAL A 436 -14.78 -22.26 -7.55
CA VAL A 436 -14.83 -23.72 -7.52
C VAL A 436 -15.31 -24.21 -8.87
N HIS A 437 -14.51 -25.08 -9.47
CA HIS A 437 -14.85 -25.79 -10.69
C HIS A 437 -15.30 -27.20 -10.40
N ASN A 438 -16.16 -27.74 -11.28
CA ASN A 438 -16.66 -29.10 -11.18
C ASN A 438 -17.31 -29.42 -9.81
N SER A 439 -18.15 -28.51 -9.30
CA SER A 439 -18.85 -28.74 -8.03
C SER A 439 -19.72 -30.01 -8.06
N MET A 440 -20.07 -30.51 -6.87
CA MET A 440 -21.00 -31.64 -6.68
C MET A 440 -22.39 -31.37 -7.29
N PHE A 441 -22.73 -30.12 -7.60
CA PHE A 441 -24.01 -29.73 -8.17
C PHE A 441 -23.98 -29.75 -9.70
N ASN A 442 -23.96 -30.95 -10.28
CA ASN A 442 -23.95 -31.16 -11.73
C ASN A 442 -22.77 -30.49 -12.45
N LYS A 443 -21.59 -30.47 -11.82
CA LYS A 443 -20.37 -29.84 -12.36
C LYS A 443 -20.51 -28.34 -12.63
N THR A 444 -21.42 -27.66 -11.94
CA THR A 444 -21.57 -26.21 -12.07
C THR A 444 -20.38 -25.49 -11.46
N SER A 445 -19.91 -24.43 -12.11
CA SER A 445 -18.88 -23.55 -11.55
C SER A 445 -19.51 -22.55 -10.60
N LEU A 446 -18.99 -22.50 -9.37
CA LEU A 446 -19.44 -21.59 -8.33
C LEU A 446 -18.37 -20.54 -8.07
N LEU A 447 -18.82 -19.34 -7.69
CA LEU A 447 -17.98 -18.24 -7.28
C LEU A 447 -18.47 -17.75 -5.93
N LEU A 448 -17.63 -17.88 -4.91
CA LEU A 448 -17.81 -17.24 -3.61
C LEU A 448 -17.30 -15.81 -3.71
N VAL A 449 -18.12 -14.84 -3.31
CA VAL A 449 -17.79 -13.40 -3.28
C VAL A 449 -18.03 -12.88 -1.87
N GLN A 450 -16.97 -12.36 -1.24
CA GLN A 450 -17.01 -11.80 0.10
C GLN A 450 -17.23 -10.29 0.04
N GLY A 451 -18.43 -9.85 0.41
CA GLY A 451 -18.70 -8.45 0.73
C GLY A 451 -18.32 -8.10 2.17
N ILE A 452 -18.58 -6.86 2.59
CA ILE A 452 -18.18 -6.39 3.93
C ILE A 452 -18.89 -7.13 5.06
N SER A 453 -20.19 -7.42 4.92
CA SER A 453 -21.01 -8.14 5.91
C SER A 453 -21.87 -9.23 5.27
N THR A 454 -21.62 -9.54 4.00
CA THR A 454 -22.39 -10.49 3.21
C THR A 454 -21.46 -11.43 2.46
N LEU A 455 -21.86 -12.69 2.37
CA LEU A 455 -21.17 -13.72 1.62
C LEU A 455 -22.11 -14.26 0.53
N ASP A 456 -21.74 -14.05 -0.72
CA ASP A 456 -22.54 -14.41 -1.88
C ASP A 456 -21.98 -15.63 -2.59
N ILE A 457 -22.84 -16.60 -2.90
CA ILE A 457 -22.53 -17.74 -3.76
C ILE A 457 -23.22 -17.52 -5.09
N LEU A 458 -22.40 -17.34 -6.13
CA LEU A 458 -22.85 -17.08 -7.48
C LEU A 458 -22.58 -18.29 -8.37
N ARG A 459 -23.50 -18.61 -9.27
CA ARG A 459 -23.27 -19.54 -10.38
C ARG A 459 -22.64 -18.79 -11.54
N LEU A 460 -21.54 -19.33 -12.07
CA LEU A 460 -20.93 -18.85 -13.30
C LEU A 460 -21.62 -19.49 -14.50
N ASN A 461 -22.12 -18.65 -15.42
CA ASN A 461 -22.65 -19.04 -16.70
C ASN A 461 -21.69 -18.55 -17.79
N ILE A 462 -21.00 -19.50 -18.41
CA ILE A 462 -20.08 -19.26 -19.51
C ILE A 462 -20.89 -19.35 -20.81
N SER A 463 -20.87 -18.31 -21.64
CA SER A 463 -21.53 -18.38 -22.94
C SER A 463 -20.85 -19.43 -23.82
N SER A 464 -21.63 -20.31 -24.45
CA SER A 464 -21.13 -21.23 -25.50
C SER A 464 -20.59 -20.49 -26.72
N ASP A 465 -21.01 -19.24 -26.89
CA ASP A 465 -20.66 -18.42 -28.05
C ASP A 465 -19.21 -17.93 -27.94
N SER A 466 -18.54 -17.78 -29.07
CA SER A 466 -17.16 -17.26 -29.19
C SER A 466 -16.99 -15.81 -28.72
N SER A 467 -18.04 -15.21 -28.14
CA SER A 467 -18.09 -13.83 -27.63
C SER A 467 -17.18 -13.55 -26.43
N GLY A 468 -16.70 -14.60 -25.73
CA GLY A 468 -15.82 -14.45 -24.58
C GLY A 468 -16.46 -13.76 -23.38
N ARG A 469 -17.79 -13.81 -23.23
CA ARG A 469 -18.51 -13.22 -22.09
C ARG A 469 -18.91 -14.27 -21.06
N ALA A 470 -18.80 -13.93 -19.79
CA ALA A 470 -19.32 -14.70 -18.68
C ALA A 470 -20.28 -13.86 -17.85
N SER A 471 -21.33 -14.50 -17.33
CA SER A 471 -22.33 -13.87 -16.47
C SER A 471 -22.45 -14.64 -15.16
N THR A 472 -22.81 -13.94 -14.09
CA THR A 472 -23.07 -14.54 -12.78
C THR A 472 -24.55 -14.51 -12.44
N LYS A 473 -25.06 -15.58 -11.83
CA LYS A 473 -26.40 -15.61 -11.24
C LYS A 473 -26.29 -15.89 -9.75
N SER A 474 -26.84 -15.03 -8.90
CA SER A 474 -26.86 -15.26 -7.45
C SER A 474 -27.68 -16.52 -7.11
N LEU A 475 -27.09 -17.39 -6.30
CA LEU A 475 -27.75 -18.60 -5.77
C LEU A 475 -28.20 -18.38 -4.34
N VAL A 476 -27.27 -17.91 -3.48
CA VAL A 476 -27.49 -17.69 -2.05
C VAL A 476 -26.69 -16.47 -1.60
N ARG A 477 -27.28 -15.70 -0.70
CA ARG A 477 -26.63 -14.62 0.06
C ARG A 477 -26.75 -14.92 1.54
N VAL A 478 -25.62 -15.06 2.24
CA VAL A 478 -25.56 -15.19 3.70
C VAL A 478 -25.12 -13.86 4.29
N LYS A 479 -25.87 -13.33 5.25
CA LYS A 479 -25.46 -12.14 6.02
C LYS A 479 -24.72 -12.58 7.28
N SER A 480 -23.68 -11.85 7.65
CA SER A 480 -23.03 -12.04 8.95
C SER A 480 -23.99 -11.71 10.09
N ARG A 481 -23.72 -12.28 11.26
CA ARG A 481 -24.52 -12.02 12.46
C ARG A 481 -24.36 -10.54 12.84
N ASP A 482 -25.47 -9.87 13.14
CA ASP A 482 -25.51 -8.43 13.48
C ASP A 482 -24.86 -7.51 12.43
N ALA A 483 -24.80 -7.96 11.17
CA ALA A 483 -24.13 -7.26 10.06
C ALA A 483 -22.64 -6.95 10.31
N ARG A 484 -21.96 -7.75 11.14
CA ARG A 484 -20.53 -7.61 11.43
C ARG A 484 -19.65 -7.74 10.19
N LYS A 485 -18.49 -7.09 10.23
CA LYS A 485 -17.49 -7.17 9.18
C LYS A 485 -16.93 -8.59 9.06
N ILE A 486 -16.94 -9.15 7.85
CA ILE A 486 -16.31 -10.42 7.51
C ILE A 486 -14.84 -10.16 7.19
N ILE A 487 -13.95 -10.84 7.91
CA ILE A 487 -12.49 -10.71 7.77
C ILE A 487 -12.00 -11.63 6.65
N CYS A 488 -12.32 -12.92 6.73
CA CYS A 488 -11.92 -13.91 5.73
C CYS A 488 -13.04 -14.93 5.45
N SER A 489 -12.93 -15.61 4.31
CA SER A 489 -13.87 -16.64 3.89
C SER A 489 -13.19 -17.75 3.09
N ALA A 490 -13.82 -18.92 3.06
CA ALA A 490 -13.39 -20.07 2.28
C ALA A 490 -14.59 -20.86 1.75
N ILE A 491 -14.37 -21.56 0.63
CA ILE A 491 -15.29 -22.53 0.05
C ILE A 491 -14.53 -23.83 -0.22
N SER A 492 -15.17 -24.95 0.04
CA SER A 492 -14.65 -26.30 -0.22
C SER A 492 -14.52 -26.58 -1.72
N ASN A 493 -13.61 -27.47 -2.11
CA ASN A 493 -13.40 -27.86 -3.50
C ASN A 493 -14.63 -28.54 -4.14
N THR A 494 -15.52 -29.12 -3.32
CA THR A 494 -16.80 -29.68 -3.78
C THR A 494 -17.87 -28.62 -3.98
N GLY A 495 -17.70 -27.42 -3.40
CA GLY A 495 -18.67 -26.33 -3.35
C GLY A 495 -19.83 -26.54 -2.37
N SER A 496 -19.85 -27.65 -1.63
CA SER A 496 -20.94 -27.99 -0.70
C SER A 496 -20.82 -27.31 0.66
N LEU A 497 -19.60 -26.97 1.06
CA LEU A 497 -19.30 -26.30 2.33
C LEU A 497 -18.63 -24.96 2.08
N PHE A 498 -18.96 -23.97 2.90
CA PHE A 498 -18.32 -22.67 2.91
C PHE A 498 -18.33 -22.09 4.32
N ALA A 499 -17.34 -21.25 4.63
CA ALA A 499 -17.16 -20.66 5.93
C ALA A 499 -16.72 -19.20 5.82
N TYR A 500 -16.98 -18.44 6.87
CA TYR A 500 -16.43 -17.11 7.06
C TYR A 500 -16.04 -16.88 8.52
N SER A 501 -15.15 -15.94 8.78
CA SER A 501 -14.90 -15.40 10.12
C SER A 501 -15.27 -13.92 10.14
N ASP A 502 -16.05 -13.53 11.15
CA ASP A 502 -16.22 -12.13 11.53
C ASP A 502 -15.20 -11.77 12.63
N GLN A 503 -15.36 -10.61 13.28
CA GLN A 503 -14.51 -10.17 14.39
C GLN A 503 -14.68 -10.97 15.69
N ILE A 504 -15.71 -11.82 15.80
CA ILE A 504 -15.95 -12.66 16.97
C ILE A 504 -15.41 -14.07 16.74
N GLY A 505 -15.74 -14.68 15.60
CA GLY A 505 -15.34 -16.05 15.35
C GLY A 505 -15.79 -16.61 14.00
N PRO A 506 -15.34 -17.84 13.69
CA PRO A 506 -15.70 -18.53 12.46
C PRO A 506 -17.12 -19.10 12.49
N SER A 507 -17.75 -19.19 11.32
CA SER A 507 -19.04 -19.86 11.10
C SER A 507 -18.98 -20.72 9.85
N LEU A 508 -19.47 -21.97 9.97
CA LEU A 508 -19.50 -22.96 8.89
C LEU A 508 -20.93 -23.18 8.37
N PHE A 509 -21.06 -23.32 7.07
CA PHE A 509 -22.32 -23.50 6.37
C PHE A 509 -22.23 -24.62 5.34
N GLU A 510 -23.35 -25.29 5.13
CA GLU A 510 -23.54 -26.32 4.13
C GLU A 510 -24.62 -25.88 3.13
N LEU A 511 -24.25 -25.91 1.85
CA LEU A 511 -25.11 -25.62 0.72
C LEU A 511 -25.76 -26.92 0.22
N LYS A 512 -27.09 -26.92 0.13
CA LYS A 512 -27.86 -28.05 -0.41
C LYS A 512 -28.72 -27.60 -1.58
N LYS A 513 -28.77 -28.44 -2.62
CA LYS A 513 -29.64 -28.23 -3.77
C LYS A 513 -30.88 -29.13 -3.63
N ASN A 514 -32.05 -28.51 -3.63
CA ASN A 514 -33.33 -29.20 -3.52
C ASN A 514 -34.01 -29.18 -4.88
N ASP A 515 -34.10 -30.34 -5.55
CA ASP A 515 -34.65 -30.42 -6.91
C ASP A 515 -36.19 -30.29 -6.97
N PHE A 516 -36.88 -30.36 -5.82
CA PHE A 516 -38.35 -30.43 -5.74
C PHE A 516 -39.04 -29.18 -5.16
N THR A 517 -38.29 -28.11 -4.85
CA THR A 517 -38.83 -26.90 -4.19
C THR A 517 -38.72 -25.64 -5.06
N LYS A 518 -39.66 -24.69 -4.89
CA LYS A 518 -39.64 -23.37 -5.57
C LYS A 518 -38.33 -22.59 -5.30
N CYS A 519 -37.69 -22.79 -4.15
CA CYS A 519 -36.34 -22.33 -3.86
C CYS A 519 -35.37 -23.52 -4.03
N PRO A 520 -34.55 -23.57 -5.08
CA PRO A 520 -33.72 -24.74 -5.37
C PRO A 520 -32.48 -24.86 -4.48
N TRP A 521 -32.18 -23.85 -3.66
CA TRP A 521 -31.01 -23.84 -2.79
C TRP A 521 -31.41 -23.57 -1.35
N SER A 522 -30.82 -24.32 -0.43
CA SER A 522 -30.96 -24.12 1.01
C SER A 522 -29.59 -24.14 1.67
N VAL A 523 -29.48 -23.42 2.79
CA VAL A 523 -28.25 -23.35 3.59
C VAL A 523 -28.55 -23.75 5.02
N SER A 524 -27.73 -24.66 5.55
CA SER A 524 -27.74 -25.06 6.95
C SER A 524 -26.43 -24.68 7.63
N ARG A 525 -26.53 -24.03 8.80
CA ARG A 525 -25.36 -23.70 9.63
C ARG A 525 -24.90 -24.94 10.41
N ARG A 526 -23.59 -25.19 10.44
CA ARG A 526 -22.96 -26.19 11.31
C ARG A 526 -22.23 -25.48 12.46
N ARG A 527 -22.39 -25.96 13.69
CA ARG A 527 -21.79 -25.33 14.87
C ARG A 527 -20.33 -25.79 14.99
N LEU A 528 -19.42 -24.82 14.94
CA LEU A 528 -18.00 -25.03 15.20
C LEU A 528 -17.72 -24.97 16.71
N PRO A 529 -16.58 -25.54 17.17
CA PRO A 529 -16.11 -25.33 18.54
C PRO A 529 -15.80 -23.85 18.79
N GLU A 530 -15.63 -23.47 20.06
CA GLU A 530 -15.21 -22.11 20.40
C GLU A 530 -13.78 -21.88 19.91
N LEU A 531 -13.65 -20.94 18.99
CA LEU A 531 -12.40 -20.63 18.30
C LEU A 531 -12.24 -19.12 18.20
N PRO A 532 -10.99 -18.62 18.24
CA PRO A 532 -10.71 -17.22 17.95
C PRO A 532 -11.16 -16.85 16.54
N PHE A 533 -11.47 -15.58 16.32
CA PHE A 533 -11.64 -15.09 14.96
C PHE A 533 -10.36 -15.29 14.14
N ALA A 534 -10.56 -15.42 12.83
CA ALA A 534 -9.52 -15.82 11.89
C ALA A 534 -9.13 -14.70 10.94
N HIS A 535 -7.82 -14.55 10.70
CA HIS A 535 -7.30 -13.73 9.60
C HIS A 535 -7.34 -14.47 8.26
N SER A 536 -7.24 -15.79 8.29
CA SER A 536 -7.28 -16.63 7.09
C SER A 536 -7.92 -17.99 7.36
N MET A 537 -8.52 -18.59 6.33
CA MET A 537 -9.07 -19.94 6.41
C MET A 537 -9.04 -20.65 5.07
N ILE A 538 -8.97 -21.98 5.11
CA ILE A 538 -8.95 -22.84 3.93
C ILE A 538 -9.50 -24.23 4.26
N PHE A 539 -10.14 -24.88 3.29
CA PHE A 539 -10.49 -26.30 3.39
C PHE A 539 -9.33 -27.15 2.89
N SER A 540 -9.12 -28.32 3.50
CA SER A 540 -8.21 -29.34 2.93
C SER A 540 -8.67 -29.78 1.54
N SER A 541 -7.76 -30.34 0.73
CA SER A 541 -8.06 -30.66 -0.67
C SER A 541 -9.19 -31.70 -0.80
N ASP A 542 -9.25 -32.64 0.13
CA ASP A 542 -10.27 -33.68 0.30
C ASP A 542 -11.56 -33.18 0.97
N CYS A 543 -11.60 -31.91 1.37
CA CYS A 543 -12.72 -31.27 2.08
C CYS A 543 -13.10 -31.92 3.43
N SER A 544 -12.21 -32.70 4.04
CA SER A 544 -12.45 -33.35 5.34
C SER A 544 -12.12 -32.42 6.53
N ARG A 545 -11.25 -31.44 6.33
CA ARG A 545 -10.78 -30.53 7.38
C ARG A 545 -10.98 -29.07 7.01
N LEU A 546 -11.28 -28.25 8.01
CA LEU A 546 -11.24 -26.79 7.94
C LEU A 546 -10.03 -26.30 8.73
N ILE A 547 -9.13 -25.58 8.08
CA ILE A 547 -7.91 -25.03 8.66
C ILE A 547 -8.09 -23.52 8.82
N ILE A 548 -7.82 -23.01 10.01
CA ILE A 548 -8.09 -21.63 10.42
C ILE A 548 -6.85 -21.02 11.05
N ALA A 549 -6.41 -19.86 10.57
CA ALA A 549 -5.37 -19.04 11.20
C ALA A 549 -6.02 -18.02 12.14
N GLY A 550 -5.92 -18.28 13.45
CA GLY A 550 -6.50 -17.45 14.50
C GLY A 550 -5.71 -16.17 14.76
N HIS A 551 -6.41 -15.15 15.28
CA HIS A 551 -5.80 -13.87 15.71
C HIS A 551 -4.86 -14.00 16.91
N ASP A 552 -4.94 -15.13 17.61
CA ASP A 552 -4.04 -15.54 18.69
C ASP A 552 -2.74 -16.17 18.16
N ARG A 553 -2.47 -16.04 16.86
CA ARG A 553 -1.23 -16.45 16.18
C ARG A 553 -1.06 -17.98 16.09
N ARG A 554 -2.14 -18.74 16.30
CA ARG A 554 -2.18 -20.20 16.17
C ARG A 554 -2.96 -20.65 14.93
N ILE A 555 -2.67 -21.86 14.43
CA ILE A 555 -3.40 -22.48 13.32
C ILE A 555 -4.20 -23.66 13.84
N TYR A 556 -5.51 -23.63 13.68
CA TYR A 556 -6.44 -24.65 14.13
C TYR A 556 -6.88 -25.54 12.97
N THR A 557 -6.88 -26.85 13.17
CA THR A 557 -7.38 -27.83 12.20
C THR A 557 -8.60 -28.53 12.80
N ILE A 558 -9.75 -28.37 12.14
CA ILE A 558 -11.05 -28.88 12.59
C ILE A 558 -11.49 -29.97 11.64
N ASP A 559 -11.92 -31.11 12.16
CA ASP A 559 -12.52 -32.16 11.36
C ASP A 559 -13.99 -31.84 11.07
N ILE A 560 -14.39 -31.90 9.82
CA ILE A 560 -15.73 -31.46 9.37
C ILE A 560 -16.81 -32.49 9.71
N SER A 561 -16.43 -33.76 9.85
CA SER A 561 -17.36 -34.86 10.12
C SER A 561 -17.78 -34.91 11.59
N SER A 562 -16.81 -34.77 12.50
CA SER A 562 -17.00 -34.72 13.96
C SER A 562 -17.29 -33.31 14.47
N LEU A 563 -16.85 -32.27 13.75
CA LEU A 563 -16.86 -30.87 14.17
C LEU A 563 -16.01 -30.62 15.43
N GLU A 564 -14.98 -31.44 15.64
CA GLU A 564 -14.04 -31.32 16.75
C GLU A 564 -12.71 -30.72 16.31
N LEU A 565 -12.05 -30.02 17.24
CA LEU A 565 -10.69 -29.54 17.05
C LEU A 565 -9.73 -30.73 17.08
N VAL A 566 -9.02 -30.96 15.96
CA VAL A 566 -8.07 -32.07 15.85
C VAL A 566 -6.69 -31.65 16.32
N TYR A 567 -6.21 -30.49 15.84
CA TYR A 567 -4.86 -30.00 16.12
C TYR A 567 -4.81 -28.46 16.18
N ALA A 568 -3.90 -27.94 17.00
CA ALA A 568 -3.53 -26.53 17.06
C ALA A 568 -2.01 -26.39 16.89
N PHE A 569 -1.58 -25.71 15.85
CA PHE A 569 -0.17 -25.41 15.59
C PHE A 569 0.20 -24.03 16.11
N THR A 570 1.38 -23.92 16.71
CA THR A 570 2.02 -22.64 17.01
C THR A 570 3.22 -22.50 16.07
N PRO A 571 3.16 -21.61 15.06
CA PRO A 571 4.30 -21.32 14.19
C PRO A 571 5.52 -20.89 15.01
N SER A 572 6.71 -21.38 14.65
CA SER A 572 7.95 -21.05 15.36
C SER A 572 9.13 -20.97 14.39
N ARG A 573 10.06 -20.04 14.63
CA ARG A 573 11.34 -19.94 13.88
C ARG A 573 12.36 -20.97 14.32
N GLU A 574 12.39 -21.26 15.61
CA GLU A 574 13.31 -22.22 16.24
C GLU A 574 12.55 -23.51 16.57
N GLU A 575 13.14 -24.67 16.30
CA GLU A 575 12.61 -25.99 16.70
C GLU A 575 12.74 -26.15 18.23
N HIS A 576 11.92 -25.43 19.02
CA HIS A 576 11.79 -25.71 20.45
C HIS A 576 10.76 -26.80 20.66
N GLU A 577 11.20 -27.95 21.19
CA GLU A 577 10.32 -28.98 21.75
C GLU A 577 9.76 -28.47 23.09
N GLY A 578 8.70 -27.66 23.02
CA GLY A 578 7.94 -27.22 24.19
C GLY A 578 6.93 -26.13 23.86
N GLU A 579 5.72 -26.21 24.45
CA GLU A 579 4.74 -25.13 24.38
C GLU A 579 5.28 -23.91 25.14
N ALA A 580 5.82 -22.93 24.43
CA ALA A 580 5.98 -21.60 25.00
C ALA A 580 4.59 -21.02 25.31
N PRO A 581 4.39 -20.37 26.47
CA PRO A 581 3.06 -19.92 26.91
C PRO A 581 2.45 -18.82 26.01
N THR A 582 3.25 -18.13 25.18
CA THR A 582 2.78 -17.11 24.23
C THR A 582 3.49 -17.22 22.87
N PRO A 583 2.75 -17.19 21.74
CA PRO A 583 3.36 -17.18 20.41
C PRO A 583 4.13 -15.89 20.17
N LYS A 584 5.42 -15.98 19.82
CA LYS A 584 6.25 -14.79 19.51
C LYS A 584 6.11 -14.32 18.06
N GLU A 585 5.68 -15.23 17.17
CA GLU A 585 5.58 -14.94 15.74
C GLU A 585 4.34 -14.12 15.41
N PRO A 586 4.40 -13.27 14.36
CA PRO A 586 3.28 -12.42 13.96
C PRO A 586 2.13 -13.23 13.32
N PRO A 587 0.90 -12.67 13.26
CA PRO A 587 -0.27 -13.38 12.77
C PRO A 587 -0.16 -13.91 11.33
N ILE A 588 -0.71 -15.11 11.12
CA ILE A 588 -0.83 -15.74 9.80
C ILE A 588 -2.00 -15.14 9.03
N THR A 589 -1.75 -14.60 7.84
CA THR A 589 -2.76 -13.90 7.02
C THR A 589 -3.10 -14.63 5.72
N LYS A 590 -2.21 -15.53 5.25
CA LYS A 590 -2.44 -16.32 4.03
C LYS A 590 -2.16 -17.80 4.30
N LEU A 591 -3.04 -18.67 3.79
CA LEU A 591 -2.95 -20.12 3.87
C LEU A 591 -3.12 -20.74 2.49
N PHE A 592 -2.28 -21.70 2.15
CA PHE A 592 -2.33 -22.45 0.89
C PHE A 592 -2.10 -23.94 1.15
N THR A 593 -2.89 -24.80 0.51
CA THR A 593 -2.80 -26.26 0.66
C THR A 593 -2.39 -26.91 -0.65
N SER A 594 -1.61 -27.99 -0.60
CA SER A 594 -1.31 -28.82 -1.76
C SER A 594 -2.53 -29.63 -2.21
N SER A 595 -2.56 -30.07 -3.47
CA SER A 595 -3.70 -30.80 -4.04
C SER A 595 -3.88 -32.19 -3.44
N ASP A 596 -2.81 -32.82 -2.96
CA ASP A 596 -2.86 -34.10 -2.22
C ASP A 596 -3.22 -33.93 -0.74
N GLY A 597 -3.25 -32.70 -0.22
CA GLY A 597 -3.53 -32.44 1.18
C GLY A 597 -2.37 -32.75 2.13
N GLN A 598 -1.16 -33.03 1.63
CA GLN A 598 0.01 -33.30 2.46
C GLN A 598 0.61 -32.03 3.07
N TRP A 599 0.63 -30.93 2.32
CA TRP A 599 1.34 -29.70 2.68
C TRP A 599 0.38 -28.54 2.94
N LEU A 600 0.72 -27.75 3.97
CA LEU A 600 0.11 -26.46 4.27
C LEU A 600 1.21 -25.41 4.33
N ALA A 601 1.16 -24.41 3.45
CA ALA A 601 1.98 -23.21 3.55
C ALA A 601 1.18 -22.11 4.27
N ALA A 602 1.70 -21.67 5.41
CA ALA A 602 1.15 -20.60 6.22
C ALA A 602 2.09 -19.39 6.19
N ILE A 603 1.57 -18.22 5.82
CA ILE A 603 2.38 -17.03 5.58
C ILE A 603 1.89 -15.92 6.52
N ASN A 604 2.83 -15.34 7.27
CA ASN A 604 2.53 -14.25 8.19
C ASN A 604 2.29 -12.91 7.47
N CYS A 605 1.79 -11.91 8.19
CA CYS A 605 1.50 -10.58 7.65
C CYS A 605 2.73 -9.86 7.05
N PHE A 606 3.94 -10.29 7.39
CA PHE A 606 5.18 -9.69 6.93
C PHE A 606 5.90 -10.48 5.82
N GLY A 607 5.46 -11.70 5.52
CA GLY A 607 6.00 -12.55 4.46
C GLY A 607 6.91 -13.70 4.89
N ASP A 608 7.08 -14.00 6.19
CA ASP A 608 7.72 -15.27 6.57
C ASP A 608 6.76 -16.44 6.32
N ILE A 609 7.35 -17.59 5.99
CA ILE A 609 6.62 -18.76 5.50
C ILE A 609 6.91 -19.95 6.41
N TYR A 610 5.84 -20.57 6.90
CA TYR A 610 5.87 -21.77 7.71
C TYR A 610 5.17 -22.88 6.92
N VAL A 611 5.89 -23.95 6.62
CA VAL A 611 5.33 -25.11 5.93
C VAL A 611 5.07 -26.21 6.94
N PHE A 612 3.84 -26.68 7.02
CA PHE A 612 3.41 -27.79 7.85
C PHE A 612 3.12 -29.02 6.99
N ASN A 613 3.47 -30.18 7.51
CA ASN A 613 3.04 -31.45 6.97
C ASN A 613 1.76 -31.88 7.73
N LEU A 614 0.64 -31.96 7.00
CA LEU A 614 -0.69 -32.26 7.53
C LEU A 614 -0.93 -33.75 7.81
N GLU A 615 -0.03 -34.63 7.38
CA GLU A 615 -0.07 -36.04 7.74
C GLU A 615 0.60 -36.27 9.10
N THR A 616 1.81 -35.74 9.26
CA THR A 616 2.59 -35.84 10.51
C THR A 616 2.20 -34.83 11.58
N GLN A 617 1.44 -33.80 11.21
CA GLN A 617 0.99 -32.73 12.11
C GLN A 617 2.18 -32.02 12.78
N ARG A 618 3.21 -31.71 11.98
CA ARG A 618 4.39 -30.98 12.44
C ARG A 618 4.80 -29.91 11.45
N GLN A 619 5.44 -28.86 11.97
CA GLN A 619 6.14 -27.91 11.12
C GLN A 619 7.29 -28.64 10.43
N HIS A 620 7.33 -28.57 9.11
CA HIS A 620 8.37 -29.18 8.29
C HIS A 620 9.46 -28.18 7.93
N TRP A 621 9.10 -26.93 7.63
CA TRP A 621 10.08 -25.96 7.15
C TRP A 621 9.70 -24.53 7.51
N PHE A 622 10.71 -23.71 7.76
CA PHE A 622 10.60 -22.28 7.94
C PHE A 622 11.45 -21.58 6.88
N ILE A 623 10.87 -20.57 6.23
CA ILE A 623 11.55 -19.70 5.27
C ILE A 623 11.38 -18.27 5.76
N SER A 624 12.50 -17.62 6.09
CA SER A 624 12.51 -16.21 6.45
C SER A 624 12.15 -15.32 5.26
N ARG A 625 11.65 -14.12 5.54
CA ARG A 625 11.33 -13.09 4.56
C ARG A 625 12.39 -12.97 3.46
N LEU A 626 11.96 -13.17 2.21
CA LEU A 626 12.78 -13.24 1.00
C LEU A 626 13.24 -11.83 0.60
N ASP A 627 14.49 -11.46 0.92
CA ASP A 627 15.10 -10.15 0.64
C ASP A 627 14.31 -8.96 1.23
N GLY A 628 13.70 -9.14 2.41
CA GLY A 628 12.91 -8.08 3.04
C GLY A 628 11.53 -7.84 2.41
N ALA A 629 11.21 -8.48 1.28
CA ALA A 629 9.94 -8.33 0.57
C ALA A 629 8.82 -9.19 1.18
N SER A 630 7.59 -8.68 1.13
CA SER A 630 6.41 -9.39 1.61
C SER A 630 5.88 -10.35 0.54
N VAL A 631 5.34 -11.50 0.96
CA VAL A 631 4.73 -12.46 0.02
C VAL A 631 3.32 -11.99 -0.35
N THR A 632 3.12 -11.67 -1.62
CA THR A 632 1.86 -11.12 -2.15
C THR A 632 0.91 -12.24 -2.58
N ALA A 633 1.43 -13.25 -3.28
CA ALA A 633 0.68 -14.42 -3.72
C ALA A 633 1.52 -15.70 -3.67
N ALA A 634 0.86 -16.83 -3.43
CA ALA A 634 1.49 -18.14 -3.44
C ALA A 634 0.51 -19.23 -3.90
N GLY A 635 1.03 -20.42 -4.19
CA GLY A 635 0.22 -21.62 -4.42
C GLY A 635 1.06 -22.83 -4.79
N PHE A 636 0.50 -24.01 -4.51
CA PHE A 636 1.11 -25.28 -4.91
C PHE A 636 0.75 -25.62 -6.36
N HIS A 637 1.71 -26.21 -7.07
CA HIS A 637 1.46 -26.69 -8.43
C HIS A 637 0.50 -27.89 -8.42
N PRO A 638 -0.58 -27.93 -9.24
CA PRO A 638 -1.64 -28.92 -9.06
C PRO A 638 -1.26 -30.40 -9.24
N TRP A 639 -0.26 -30.72 -10.07
CA TRP A 639 0.28 -32.10 -10.22
C TRP A 639 1.68 -32.28 -9.64
N ASN A 640 2.32 -31.21 -9.17
CA ASN A 640 3.62 -31.30 -8.50
C ASN A 640 3.43 -30.72 -7.10
N ASN A 641 2.88 -31.53 -6.21
CA ASN A 641 2.41 -31.08 -4.91
C ASN A 641 3.52 -30.59 -3.99
N ASN A 642 4.77 -30.93 -4.29
CA ASN A 642 5.95 -30.44 -3.55
C ASN A 642 6.44 -29.07 -4.06
N ALA A 643 6.00 -28.64 -5.25
CA ALA A 643 6.39 -27.36 -5.82
C ALA A 643 5.48 -26.24 -5.31
N LEU A 644 6.03 -25.39 -4.43
CA LEU A 644 5.38 -24.17 -3.95
C LEU A 644 5.91 -22.97 -4.75
N VAL A 645 5.03 -22.30 -5.49
CA VAL A 645 5.37 -21.07 -6.22
C VAL A 645 4.89 -19.86 -5.43
N ILE A 646 5.77 -18.87 -5.27
CA ILE A 646 5.55 -17.65 -4.50
C ILE A 646 5.95 -16.45 -5.35
N SER A 647 5.19 -15.37 -5.22
CA SER A 647 5.52 -14.04 -5.74
C SER A 647 5.62 -13.03 -4.59
N THR A 648 6.58 -12.13 -4.68
CA THR A 648 6.87 -11.12 -3.64
C THR A 648 6.44 -9.72 -4.07
N SER A 649 6.44 -8.78 -3.11
CA SER A 649 6.19 -7.36 -3.35
C SER A 649 7.30 -6.65 -4.14
N SER A 650 8.48 -7.27 -4.24
CA SER A 650 9.58 -6.86 -5.12
C SER A 650 9.48 -7.42 -6.55
N ASN A 651 8.32 -7.98 -6.93
CA ASN A 651 8.09 -8.61 -8.23
C ASN A 651 9.08 -9.75 -8.55
N GLN A 652 9.58 -10.44 -7.52
CA GLN A 652 10.33 -11.68 -7.70
C GLN A 652 9.38 -12.88 -7.68
N VAL A 653 9.83 -13.98 -8.29
CA VAL A 653 9.11 -15.26 -8.30
C VAL A 653 10.05 -16.37 -7.88
N PHE A 654 9.61 -17.14 -6.89
CA PHE A 654 10.34 -18.28 -6.34
C PHE A 654 9.51 -19.56 -6.50
N ALA A 655 10.15 -20.63 -6.93
CA ALA A 655 9.61 -21.98 -6.93
C ALA A 655 10.45 -22.80 -5.95
N PHE A 656 9.84 -23.30 -4.89
CA PHE A 656 10.48 -24.11 -3.86
C PHE A 656 10.13 -25.58 -4.00
N ASP A 657 11.07 -26.44 -3.66
CA ASP A 657 10.81 -27.85 -3.40
C ASP A 657 10.62 -28.04 -1.91
N VAL A 658 9.35 -28.13 -1.51
CA VAL A 658 8.94 -28.18 -0.10
C VAL A 658 9.40 -29.46 0.58
N GLU A 659 9.32 -30.60 -0.11
CA GLU A 659 9.74 -31.89 0.45
C GLU A 659 11.24 -31.87 0.75
N ALA A 660 12.05 -31.40 -0.21
CA ALA A 660 13.49 -31.31 -0.08
C ALA A 660 14.00 -30.09 0.72
N ARG A 661 13.11 -29.19 1.18
CA ARG A 661 13.45 -27.96 1.93
C ARG A 661 14.48 -27.07 1.23
N GLN A 662 14.35 -26.95 -0.09
CA GLN A 662 15.32 -26.25 -0.91
C GLN A 662 14.65 -25.37 -1.97
N LEU A 663 15.40 -24.38 -2.46
CA LEU A 663 14.99 -23.63 -3.63
C LEU A 663 14.99 -24.55 -4.86
N GLY A 664 13.93 -24.49 -5.66
CA GLY A 664 13.80 -25.30 -6.86
C GLY A 664 14.87 -24.95 -7.89
N LYS A 665 15.27 -25.93 -8.71
CA LYS A 665 16.32 -25.77 -9.73
C LYS A 665 16.12 -24.57 -10.65
N TRP A 666 14.87 -24.27 -11.01
CA TRP A 666 14.57 -23.11 -11.85
C TRP A 666 14.88 -21.79 -11.15
N SER A 667 14.51 -21.64 -9.88
CA SER A 667 14.75 -20.40 -9.13
C SER A 667 16.23 -20.20 -8.83
N LEU A 668 16.97 -21.27 -8.51
CA LEU A 668 18.43 -21.21 -8.36
C LEU A 668 19.14 -20.61 -9.58
N LEU A 669 18.59 -20.83 -10.78
CA LEU A 669 19.18 -20.33 -12.03
C LEU A 669 18.65 -18.94 -12.46
N ASN A 670 17.40 -18.61 -12.11
CA ASN A 670 16.69 -17.50 -12.76
C ASN A 670 16.25 -16.38 -11.82
N THR A 671 16.31 -16.54 -10.50
CA THR A 671 15.82 -15.53 -9.53
C THR A 671 16.43 -14.14 -9.78
N TYR A 672 17.73 -14.07 -10.05
CA TYR A 672 18.44 -12.80 -10.28
C TYR A 672 18.55 -12.41 -11.77
N VAL A 673 17.96 -13.20 -12.68
CA VAL A 673 18.04 -13.02 -14.14
C VAL A 673 16.64 -12.79 -14.74
N LEU A 674 15.65 -12.42 -13.91
CA LEU A 674 14.32 -12.13 -14.40
C LEU A 674 14.32 -10.92 -15.36
N PRO A 675 13.50 -10.91 -16.42
CA PRO A 675 13.47 -9.81 -17.38
C PRO A 675 13.09 -8.49 -16.70
N LYS A 676 13.70 -7.37 -17.11
CA LYS A 676 13.44 -6.04 -16.52
C LYS A 676 11.97 -5.66 -16.60
N ARG A 677 11.32 -6.02 -17.72
CA ARG A 677 9.87 -5.85 -17.90
C ARG A 677 9.02 -6.51 -16.80
N TYR A 678 9.48 -7.62 -16.23
CA TYR A 678 8.80 -8.31 -15.13
C TYR A 678 9.18 -7.75 -13.77
N GLN A 679 10.43 -7.32 -13.58
CA GLN A 679 10.83 -6.58 -12.36
C GLN A 679 9.99 -5.30 -12.20
N GLU A 680 9.67 -4.62 -13.31
CA GLU A 680 8.74 -3.48 -13.37
C GLU A 680 7.28 -3.90 -13.63
N PHE A 681 6.85 -5.09 -13.18
CA PHE A 681 5.49 -5.57 -13.40
C PHE A 681 4.44 -4.54 -12.91
N PRO A 682 3.44 -4.17 -13.74
CA PRO A 682 2.53 -3.10 -13.39
C PRO A 682 1.61 -3.43 -12.20
N GLY A 683 1.83 -2.74 -11.08
CA GLY A 683 1.07 -2.91 -9.86
C GLY A 683 1.39 -4.20 -9.11
N GLU A 684 0.88 -4.33 -7.89
CA GLU A 684 1.12 -5.49 -7.04
C GLU A 684 0.50 -6.78 -7.62
N VAL A 685 1.25 -7.88 -7.54
CA VAL A 685 0.75 -9.21 -7.85
C VAL A 685 -0.35 -9.61 -6.87
N LEU A 686 -1.57 -9.82 -7.37
CA LEU A 686 -2.75 -10.14 -6.57
C LEU A 686 -2.98 -11.64 -6.39
N GLY A 687 -2.46 -12.46 -7.31
CA GLY A 687 -2.73 -13.88 -7.33
C GLY A 687 -1.97 -14.66 -8.39
N LEU A 688 -1.93 -15.96 -8.19
CA LEU A 688 -1.38 -16.95 -9.11
C LEU A 688 -2.50 -17.86 -9.61
N SER A 689 -2.48 -18.20 -10.90
CA SER A 689 -3.41 -19.13 -11.50
C SER A 689 -2.65 -20.20 -12.28
N PHE A 690 -2.72 -21.44 -11.80
CA PHE A 690 -2.02 -22.58 -12.37
C PHE A 690 -2.81 -23.20 -13.52
N SER A 691 -2.13 -23.56 -14.60
CA SER A 691 -2.74 -24.29 -15.72
C SER A 691 -3.30 -25.63 -15.24
N PRO A 692 -4.54 -26.05 -15.60
CA PRO A 692 -5.16 -27.32 -15.21
C PRO A 692 -4.58 -28.55 -15.96
N SER A 693 -3.43 -28.42 -16.61
CA SER A 693 -2.85 -29.47 -17.47
C SER A 693 -1.63 -30.14 -16.84
N PRO A 694 -1.55 -31.49 -16.77
CA PRO A 694 -0.47 -32.23 -16.11
C PRO A 694 0.92 -31.97 -16.67
N ASN A 695 1.01 -31.69 -17.97
CA ASN A 695 2.29 -31.46 -18.65
C ASN A 695 2.68 -29.97 -18.69
N SER A 696 1.95 -29.10 -18.00
CA SER A 696 2.09 -27.65 -18.10
C SER A 696 2.75 -27.11 -16.84
N SER A 697 4.00 -26.66 -16.95
CA SER A 697 4.72 -25.93 -15.90
C SER A 697 4.40 -24.43 -15.90
N SER A 698 3.21 -24.05 -16.38
CA SER A 698 2.87 -22.65 -16.63
C SER A 698 1.92 -22.07 -15.58
N VAL A 699 2.22 -20.85 -15.18
CA VAL A 699 1.51 -20.08 -14.17
C VAL A 699 1.21 -18.70 -14.73
N ILE A 700 -0.02 -18.26 -14.54
CA ILE A 700 -0.39 -16.87 -14.79
C ILE A 700 -0.25 -16.11 -13.49
N VAL A 701 0.63 -15.12 -13.49
CA VAL A 701 0.74 -14.10 -12.45
C VAL A 701 -0.09 -12.92 -12.88
N TYR A 702 -0.93 -12.36 -12.02
CA TYR A 702 -1.74 -11.20 -12.38
C TYR A 702 -1.80 -10.14 -11.27
N SER A 703 -1.80 -8.89 -11.68
CA SER A 703 -2.17 -7.72 -10.88
C SER A 703 -3.56 -7.23 -11.29
N SER A 704 -3.99 -6.13 -10.69
CA SER A 704 -5.18 -5.40 -11.15
C SER A 704 -4.99 -4.73 -12.52
N ARG A 705 -3.74 -4.54 -12.98
CA ARG A 705 -3.41 -3.79 -14.20
C ARG A 705 -2.89 -4.66 -15.33
N ALA A 706 -2.31 -5.81 -15.03
CA ALA A 706 -1.66 -6.64 -16.03
C ALA A 706 -1.67 -8.11 -15.62
N LYS A 707 -1.34 -8.97 -16.57
CA LYS A 707 -1.05 -10.39 -16.33
C LYS A 707 0.21 -10.78 -17.08
N CYS A 708 0.94 -11.74 -16.53
CA CYS A 708 2.16 -12.31 -17.07
C CYS A 708 2.01 -13.83 -17.10
N LEU A 709 2.32 -14.46 -18.22
CA LEU A 709 2.44 -15.91 -18.31
C LEU A 709 3.91 -16.30 -18.08
N ILE A 710 4.15 -17.08 -17.03
CA ILE A 710 5.46 -17.66 -16.71
C ILE A 710 5.38 -19.16 -16.98
N ASP A 711 6.26 -19.66 -17.83
CA ASP A 711 6.46 -21.09 -18.04
C ASP A 711 7.81 -21.51 -17.47
N PHE A 712 7.79 -22.24 -16.36
CA PHE A 712 8.99 -22.72 -15.68
C PHE A 712 9.77 -23.78 -16.49
N GLY A 713 9.17 -24.33 -17.54
CA GLY A 713 9.83 -25.26 -18.46
C GLY A 713 10.57 -24.58 -19.61
N LYS A 714 10.37 -23.27 -19.82
CA LYS A 714 11.04 -22.47 -20.86
C LYS A 714 12.16 -21.64 -20.26
N PRO A 715 13.26 -21.38 -21.02
CA PRO A 715 14.31 -20.48 -20.56
C PRO A 715 13.75 -19.07 -20.33
N VAL A 716 14.44 -18.33 -19.48
CA VAL A 716 14.23 -16.88 -19.33
C VAL A 716 15.02 -16.21 -20.43
N GLU A 717 14.33 -15.58 -21.38
CA GLU A 717 14.97 -14.76 -22.40
C GLU A 717 15.42 -13.44 -21.75
N GLU A 718 16.71 -13.11 -21.85
CA GLU A 718 17.19 -11.77 -21.54
C GLU A 718 16.54 -10.78 -22.53
N ASP A 719 16.17 -9.60 -22.03
CA ASP A 719 15.60 -8.56 -22.89
C ASP A 719 16.68 -8.14 -23.91
N GLU A 720 16.62 -8.68 -25.14
CA GLU A 720 17.41 -8.16 -26.26
C GLU A 720 17.13 -6.65 -26.33
N GLU A 721 18.18 -5.84 -26.28
CA GLU A 721 18.10 -4.38 -26.33
C GLU A 721 17.56 -3.97 -27.72
N TYR A 722 16.24 -3.96 -27.90
CA TYR A 722 15.56 -3.56 -29.14
C TYR A 722 15.64 -2.04 -29.31
N ASP A 723 16.80 -1.57 -29.76
CA ASP A 723 16.93 -0.26 -30.40
C ASP A 723 16.32 -0.32 -31.81
N LEU A 724 15.19 0.37 -32.00
CA LEU A 724 14.72 1.11 -33.21
C LEU A 724 13.20 0.91 -33.50
N PRO A 725 12.42 2.00 -33.67
CA PRO A 725 11.07 1.91 -34.22
C PRO A 725 11.06 2.07 -35.75
N ASN A 726 10.05 1.44 -36.35
CA ASN A 726 9.53 1.54 -37.72
C ASN A 726 10.23 0.75 -38.83
N GLY A 727 9.51 -0.30 -39.26
CA GLY A 727 9.53 -0.74 -40.65
C GLY A 727 9.17 0.42 -41.58
N ASN A 728 10.17 0.94 -42.28
CA ASN A 728 10.13 1.33 -43.68
C ASN A 728 11.47 1.98 -44.05
N LEU A 729 12.49 1.15 -44.23
CA LEU A 729 13.70 1.54 -44.96
C LEU A 729 14.26 0.36 -45.76
N SER A 730 13.38 -0.39 -46.42
CA SER A 730 13.75 -1.21 -47.60
C SER A 730 13.68 -0.41 -48.92
N LYS A 731 13.72 0.93 -48.88
CA LYS A 731 13.71 1.78 -50.09
C LYS A 731 14.73 2.92 -50.11
N THR A 732 15.77 2.89 -49.28
CA THR A 732 16.80 3.94 -49.33
C THR A 732 18.22 3.43 -49.03
N LEU A 733 18.54 2.22 -49.50
CA LEU A 733 19.91 1.71 -49.61
C LEU A 733 20.21 1.05 -50.97
N GLU A 734 19.36 1.27 -51.99
CA GLU A 734 19.71 1.10 -53.42
C GLU A 734 20.11 2.44 -54.08
N GLY A 735 20.43 3.46 -53.29
CA GLY A 735 20.73 4.82 -53.77
C GLY A 735 22.21 5.23 -53.69
N LYS A 736 23.15 4.36 -53.32
CA LYS A 736 24.58 4.68 -53.22
C LYS A 736 25.51 3.54 -53.66
N LEU A 737 25.22 2.95 -54.82
CA LEU A 737 26.17 2.14 -55.59
C LEU A 737 26.11 2.48 -57.09
N VAL A 738 25.92 3.78 -57.40
CA VAL A 738 26.20 4.35 -58.71
C VAL A 738 27.31 5.38 -58.53
N ASN A 739 28.53 4.87 -58.38
CA ASN A 739 29.75 5.62 -58.67
C ASN A 739 30.88 4.64 -59.05
N LEU A 740 30.57 3.72 -59.95
CA LEU A 740 31.54 3.01 -60.78
C LEU A 740 30.90 2.94 -62.17
N GLY A 741 31.38 3.80 -63.07
CA GLY A 741 30.85 3.91 -64.41
C GLY A 741 31.04 2.61 -65.18
N LEU A 742 29.94 2.02 -65.64
CA LEU A 742 29.90 1.11 -66.79
C LEU A 742 28.48 1.14 -67.40
N LYS A 743 28.45 1.30 -68.72
CA LYS A 743 27.26 1.59 -69.54
C LYS A 743 26.41 0.35 -69.82
N LYS A 744 25.09 0.55 -69.76
CA LYS A 744 23.95 0.00 -70.55
C LYS A 744 24.06 -1.41 -71.20
N GLY A 745 23.01 -2.20 -70.99
CA GLY A 745 22.54 -3.26 -71.91
C GLY A 745 21.07 -3.65 -71.68
N LYS A 746 20.27 -3.63 -72.75
CA LYS A 746 18.81 -3.93 -72.81
C LYS A 746 18.52 -5.44 -72.64
N GLY A 747 17.33 -5.82 -72.13
CA GLY A 747 16.77 -7.15 -72.40
C GLY A 747 15.71 -7.69 -71.43
N THR A 748 14.45 -7.57 -71.84
CA THR A 748 13.32 -8.54 -71.79
C THR A 748 13.27 -9.70 -70.77
N ASN A 749 12.09 -9.84 -70.14
CA ASN A 749 11.37 -11.07 -69.77
C ASN A 749 12.07 -12.19 -68.97
N ARG A 750 11.69 -12.34 -67.69
CA ARG A 750 11.39 -13.66 -67.09
C ARG A 750 10.55 -13.51 -65.82
N LYS A 751 9.23 -13.52 -66.01
CA LYS A 751 8.19 -13.65 -64.99
C LYS A 751 7.78 -15.12 -64.97
N ARG A 752 8.29 -15.93 -64.02
CA ARG A 752 7.69 -17.17 -63.46
C ARG A 752 8.74 -18.01 -62.73
N ARG A 753 8.30 -18.53 -61.58
CA ARG A 753 8.87 -19.59 -60.71
C ARG A 753 9.90 -19.16 -59.66
N LEU A 754 9.38 -18.79 -58.49
CA LEU A 754 9.85 -19.24 -57.16
C LEU A 754 8.85 -18.73 -56.10
N ASP A 755 7.58 -19.10 -56.26
CA ASP A 755 6.53 -19.00 -55.24
C ASP A 755 6.05 -20.42 -54.95
N GLU A 756 6.89 -21.19 -54.28
CA GLU A 756 6.59 -22.47 -53.62
C GLU A 756 7.88 -22.78 -52.83
N TYR A 757 7.76 -23.05 -51.53
CA TYR A 757 8.82 -23.10 -50.50
C TYR A 757 9.16 -21.81 -49.74
N GLN A 758 8.17 -21.05 -49.26
CA GLN A 758 8.26 -20.31 -47.97
C GLN A 758 6.87 -20.19 -47.30
N LEU A 759 6.10 -21.27 -47.33
CA LEU A 759 4.79 -21.38 -46.66
C LEU A 759 4.80 -22.61 -45.74
N GLU A 760 5.81 -22.71 -44.88
CA GLU A 760 5.83 -23.64 -43.75
C GLU A 760 6.42 -22.94 -42.51
N GLY A 761 5.61 -22.84 -41.46
CA GLY A 761 6.10 -22.89 -40.07
C GLY A 761 6.60 -21.60 -39.40
N LYS A 762 5.81 -20.53 -39.34
CA LYS A 762 5.87 -19.63 -38.16
C LYS A 762 4.77 -20.04 -37.20
N SER A 763 5.05 -21.01 -36.33
CA SER A 763 4.26 -21.21 -35.12
C SER A 763 4.35 -19.92 -34.30
N ASN A 764 3.19 -19.32 -33.98
CA ASN A 764 3.07 -18.27 -32.97
C ASN A 764 3.35 -18.89 -31.58
N GLU A 765 4.59 -19.29 -31.32
CA GLU A 765 4.99 -19.67 -29.96
C GLU A 765 5.09 -18.40 -29.11
N ARG A 766 4.18 -18.27 -28.13
CA ARG A 766 4.21 -17.18 -27.17
C ARG A 766 5.55 -17.18 -26.42
N LYS A 767 6.16 -16.01 -26.34
CA LYS A 767 7.40 -15.76 -25.58
C LYS A 767 7.14 -15.92 -24.08
N ASN A 768 8.14 -16.40 -23.35
CA ASN A 768 8.07 -16.46 -21.88
C ASN A 768 8.04 -15.04 -21.31
N PHE A 769 7.40 -14.84 -20.14
CA PHE A 769 7.23 -13.53 -19.50
C PHE A 769 6.49 -12.48 -20.35
N GLU A 770 5.57 -12.91 -21.22
CA GLU A 770 4.70 -11.99 -21.97
C GLU A 770 3.74 -11.26 -21.02
N ILE A 771 3.89 -9.93 -20.90
CA ILE A 771 3.04 -9.08 -20.07
C ILE A 771 1.92 -8.48 -20.93
N LEU A 772 0.69 -8.71 -20.51
CA LEU A 772 -0.50 -8.19 -21.16
C LEU A 772 -1.22 -7.21 -20.23
N PRO A 773 -1.27 -5.92 -20.56
CA PRO A 773 -2.00 -4.93 -19.77
C PRO A 773 -3.52 -5.16 -19.87
N SER A 774 -4.23 -4.73 -18.84
CA SER A 774 -5.68 -4.77 -18.72
C SER A 774 -6.24 -3.35 -18.75
N ASN A 775 -7.32 -3.15 -19.51
CA ASN A 775 -7.96 -1.84 -19.65
C ASN A 775 -8.78 -1.45 -18.42
N HIS A 776 -9.24 -2.44 -17.65
CA HIS A 776 -10.04 -2.26 -16.46
C HIS A 776 -9.38 -2.96 -15.27
N PRO A 777 -9.59 -2.46 -14.04
CA PRO A 777 -9.16 -3.14 -12.83
C PRO A 777 -9.64 -4.59 -12.80
N VAL A 778 -8.68 -5.52 -12.80
CA VAL A 778 -8.93 -6.96 -12.61
C VAL A 778 -9.11 -7.24 -11.12
N LEU A 779 -10.23 -7.85 -10.76
CA LEU A 779 -10.57 -8.24 -9.39
C LEU A 779 -10.20 -9.70 -9.10
N PHE A 780 -10.32 -10.57 -10.10
CA PHE A 780 -10.00 -11.98 -10.00
C PHE A 780 -9.64 -12.57 -11.36
N MET A 781 -8.70 -13.53 -11.37
CA MET A 781 -8.37 -14.31 -12.56
C MET A 781 -8.12 -15.77 -12.18
N GLY A 782 -8.68 -16.70 -12.97
CA GLY A 782 -8.57 -18.13 -12.70
C GLY A 782 -8.66 -18.96 -13.98
N HIS A 783 -7.95 -20.09 -14.03
CA HIS A 783 -8.07 -21.04 -15.13
C HIS A 783 -9.40 -21.82 -15.04
N LEU A 784 -10.16 -21.82 -16.14
CA LEU A 784 -11.36 -22.63 -16.30
C LEU A 784 -11.04 -23.99 -16.92
N SER A 785 -10.12 -23.99 -17.89
CA SER A 785 -9.64 -25.18 -18.61
C SER A 785 -8.22 -24.94 -19.12
N LYS A 786 -7.62 -25.95 -19.77
CA LYS A 786 -6.27 -25.86 -20.33
C LYS A 786 -6.08 -24.64 -21.25
N ASN A 787 -7.14 -24.27 -21.98
CA ASN A 787 -7.08 -23.21 -23.00
C ASN A 787 -7.97 -22.01 -22.68
N SER A 788 -8.58 -21.93 -21.49
CA SER A 788 -9.47 -20.82 -21.13
C SER A 788 -9.29 -20.31 -19.70
N ILE A 789 -9.44 -19.00 -19.55
CA ILE A 789 -9.39 -18.29 -18.27
C ILE A 789 -10.64 -17.45 -18.06
N LEU A 790 -11.05 -17.30 -16.80
CA LEU A 790 -12.01 -16.30 -16.38
C LEU A 790 -11.25 -15.07 -15.91
N VAL A 791 -11.70 -13.90 -16.35
CA VAL A 791 -11.26 -12.60 -15.86
C VAL A 791 -12.49 -11.88 -15.32
N ILE A 792 -12.48 -11.58 -14.01
CA ILE A 792 -13.49 -10.72 -13.40
C ILE A 792 -12.88 -9.33 -13.31
N GLU A 793 -13.43 -8.38 -14.05
CA GLU A 793 -12.96 -7.00 -14.13
C GLU A 793 -14.13 -6.04 -14.00
N LYS A 794 -13.90 -4.84 -13.50
CA LYS A 794 -14.95 -3.83 -13.41
C LYS A 794 -14.43 -2.46 -13.81
N PRO A 795 -15.03 -1.80 -14.81
CA PRO A 795 -14.65 -0.44 -15.18
C PRO A 795 -14.79 0.50 -13.98
N TRP A 796 -13.74 1.27 -13.70
CA TRP A 796 -13.73 2.17 -12.55
C TRP A 796 -14.86 3.20 -12.59
N ILE A 797 -15.26 3.65 -13.79
CA ILE A 797 -16.38 4.59 -13.96
C ILE A 797 -17.72 4.02 -13.45
N ASP A 798 -17.90 2.70 -13.51
CA ASP A 798 -19.12 2.05 -13.00
C ASP A 798 -19.08 1.92 -11.48
N VAL A 799 -17.89 1.80 -10.89
CA VAL A 799 -17.70 1.87 -9.43
C VAL A 799 -17.98 3.28 -8.93
N VAL A 800 -17.45 4.30 -9.59
CA VAL A 800 -17.66 5.72 -9.27
C VAL A 800 -19.15 6.07 -9.23
N LYS A 801 -19.95 5.56 -10.19
CA LYS A 801 -21.41 5.76 -10.21
C LYS A 801 -22.16 5.07 -9.05
N SER A 802 -21.52 4.12 -8.37
CA SER A 802 -22.11 3.37 -7.26
C SER A 802 -21.69 3.89 -5.87
N LEU A 803 -20.78 4.87 -5.83
CA LEU A 803 -20.40 5.54 -4.58
C LEU A 803 -21.55 6.42 -4.09
N ASP A 804 -21.62 6.62 -2.77
CA ASP A 804 -22.76 7.31 -2.13
C ASP A 804 -22.78 8.81 -2.43
N ASN A 805 -21.59 9.42 -2.56
CA ASN A 805 -21.44 10.83 -2.88
C ASN A 805 -21.39 11.03 -4.39
N GLN A 806 -22.02 12.12 -4.87
CA GLN A 806 -21.90 12.50 -6.26
C GLN A 806 -20.55 13.21 -6.51
N PRO A 807 -19.87 12.93 -7.63
CA PRO A 807 -18.64 13.61 -7.97
C PRO A 807 -18.93 15.09 -8.26
N VAL A 808 -18.00 15.97 -7.90
CA VAL A 808 -18.09 17.39 -8.25
C VAL A 808 -18.16 17.55 -9.77
N ASP A 809 -19.17 18.28 -10.25
CA ASP A 809 -19.51 18.40 -11.67
C ASP A 809 -18.29 18.72 -12.54
N ARG A 810 -18.08 17.85 -13.53
CA ARG A 810 -17.05 18.02 -14.55
C ARG A 810 -17.67 18.79 -15.73
N HIS A 811 -17.33 20.07 -15.89
CA HIS A 811 -17.44 20.69 -17.21
C HIS A 811 -16.39 20.04 -18.13
N ILE A 812 -16.78 18.97 -18.81
CA ILE A 812 -16.02 18.42 -19.91
C ILE A 812 -16.20 19.39 -21.07
N PHE A 813 -15.19 20.21 -21.35
CA PHE A 813 -15.20 21.00 -22.59
C PHE A 813 -15.06 20.03 -23.77
N GLY A 814 -16.09 19.96 -24.62
CA GLY A 814 -16.08 19.24 -25.89
C GLY A 814 -16.76 17.87 -25.90
N THR A 815 -18.09 17.86 -25.72
CA THR A 815 -18.97 16.88 -26.38
C THR A 815 -19.74 17.56 -27.49
#